data_AF-A0A3D3JRW3-F1
#
_entry.id   AF-A0A3D3JRW3-F1
#
_cell.length_a   1.000
_cell.length_b   1.000
_cell.length_c   1.000
_cell.angle_alpha   90.00
_cell.angle_beta   90.00
_cell.angle_gamma   90.00
#
_symmetry.space_group_name_H-M   'P 1'
#
loop_
_entity.id
_entity.type
_entity.pdbx_description
1 polymer ?
#
loop_
_entity_poly.entity_id
_entity_poly.type
_entity_poly.pdbx_seq_one_letter_code
_entity_poly.pdbx_strand_id
1 'polypeptide(L)'
;MGQTTLDVDVNLGNQPPVADAGDPYETDTDLSLTLSGLSSSDPDEPCTDEIVLFEWDLDNDGEFDDATGSQVTLQPQDFIDLTLNVVDDPGAGLPENFIGLRVTDTFGATQIDTTNLRIFDNNPFPDFIADALHCDTPVIFDGTGSFHGRPDRMIVQWEWDFDYDGETFNIDATGPITEHVYNDFGLHDVALRVTDDNMPPRQGIEIQPLDLAGSNRDPLAHAGGPYDVDFGGTITFDGSQSSEPDEPCGDGIVIYEWDLNGNGQFVDSSNANPVLTWNQLMALGWGDGETRTVRLRVFDDSNAFGIDSTQLTTGTNDPPTARAGGPYQFDEGTPVVLDGSGSTDPENGMLTFEWTIDGNSLPLASLDPAPILDWAMLVAAGICDPGQYSGQLTVTDEGGAMHADSFSLTIHNQQPLVTLPLSLSVFDGDNVTVSSPNMTATIDDVSLDKGRHTFSVDWGDSTSPDSGTLTGPIFLPDVTHAYDQLGIFSLSLTVTDIGGESRTATSMVTVQNHDPDVVITPSSAGNVILEGSTLLFGPNPSSVSGEFHAQFNDLSPQDTHTALIDWGDGLVQPVAVDQENDVVLASHLFGTDGTYTIGVTVTDHNGGTATATTQVEVTPAALSRHWTNSIGDRNWANPANWNPPGVPDNTDSVVFDGGVAGPIVDDTFELHRLTLTGDFGGVFDIGPNGILTVETVTTINGGTFNLGGTLRIGGNLLIGPTVNGFMSSGAIDFFGGLPELPLVISDLLGANLGVTLVTGHISLATPLLVRDMEVDSGQVETELQPLTLTGDLHLVNGGVMNIGAGASIGGDTFIEMGGLHIGPSTVLPERSIGEPVDFLGGLAVSGEFTVFNSDVNFHDAVVVLTGEFNVFGPGFVLRFGPAGIQVAGGDLSLSGSTEGELLIGSIEAVPHVFEVTTANVVALEYLTVENSNADNGMPLAPLFSTDLGGNTHWFFGSP
;
A
#
# COMPACT_ATOMS: atom_id res chain seq x y z
N MET A 1 -162.21 21.53 100.64
CA MET A 1 -161.39 20.44 100.10
C MET A 1 -160.75 20.93 98.82
N GLY A 2 -159.46 20.67 98.65
CA GLY A 2 -158.66 21.08 97.50
C GLY A 2 -157.45 21.91 97.93
N GLN A 3 -156.44 21.28 98.53
CA GLN A 3 -155.09 21.82 98.65
C GLN A 3 -154.56 21.96 97.22
N THR A 4 -154.16 23.17 96.82
CA THR A 4 -153.41 23.37 95.58
C THR A 4 -151.94 23.30 95.97
N THR A 5 -151.26 22.23 95.58
CA THR A 5 -149.80 22.16 95.62
C THR A 5 -149.29 23.00 94.44
N LEU A 6 -148.47 24.00 94.74
CA LEU A 6 -147.69 24.72 93.74
C LEU A 6 -146.34 24.00 93.66
N ASP A 7 -146.09 23.29 92.57
CA ASP A 7 -144.72 22.92 92.22
C ASP A 7 -144.00 24.21 91.83
N VAL A 8 -143.07 24.65 92.68
CA VAL A 8 -142.12 25.72 92.33
C VAL A 8 -140.90 25.03 91.76
N ASP A 9 -140.78 25.09 90.44
CA ASP A 9 -139.55 24.75 89.75
C ASP A 9 -138.54 25.88 90.02
N VAL A 10 -137.56 25.63 90.88
CA VAL A 10 -136.53 26.61 91.29
C VAL A 10 -135.41 26.75 90.25
N ASN A 11 -135.46 26.02 89.13
CA ASN A 11 -134.41 26.04 88.10
C ASN A 11 -134.60 27.12 87.02
N LEU A 12 -135.62 27.98 87.12
CA LEU A 12 -135.89 29.03 86.10
C LEU A 12 -135.14 30.35 86.36
N GLY A 13 -134.16 30.35 87.28
CA GLY A 13 -133.40 31.53 87.67
C GLY A 13 -131.88 31.44 87.56
N ASN A 14 -131.29 30.27 87.23
CA ASN A 14 -129.84 30.14 87.09
C ASN A 14 -129.34 31.03 85.93
N GLN A 15 -128.44 31.97 86.24
CA GLN A 15 -127.68 32.73 85.27
C GLN A 15 -126.35 32.02 85.00
N PRO A 16 -125.99 31.79 83.73
CA PRO A 16 -124.75 31.12 83.42
C PRO A 16 -123.55 31.89 84.00
N PRO A 17 -122.47 31.17 84.34
CA PRO A 17 -121.26 31.78 84.86
C PRO A 17 -120.67 32.76 83.84
N VAL A 18 -119.83 33.68 84.31
CA VAL A 18 -119.03 34.58 83.48
C VAL A 18 -117.60 34.06 83.43
N ALA A 19 -117.20 33.56 82.27
CA ALA A 19 -115.82 33.20 81.97
C ALA A 19 -114.98 34.48 81.82
N ASP A 20 -113.76 34.43 82.34
CA ASP A 20 -112.70 35.41 82.10
C ASP A 20 -111.42 34.62 81.88
N ALA A 21 -110.98 34.55 80.61
CA ALA A 21 -109.78 33.85 80.20
C ALA A 21 -108.48 34.60 80.58
N GLY A 22 -108.61 35.83 81.12
CA GLY A 22 -107.53 36.73 81.46
C GLY A 22 -107.14 37.67 80.32
N ASP A 23 -106.27 38.63 80.64
CA ASP A 23 -105.67 39.54 79.67
C ASP A 23 -104.80 38.78 78.65
N PRO A 24 -104.49 39.38 77.47
CA PRO A 24 -103.61 38.77 76.48
C PRO A 24 -102.28 38.32 77.09
N TYR A 25 -101.89 37.08 76.81
CA TYR A 25 -100.66 36.49 77.30
C TYR A 25 -99.53 36.67 76.29
N GLU A 26 -98.33 36.96 76.80
CA GLU A 26 -97.10 37.00 76.01
C GLU A 26 -96.02 36.17 76.72
N THR A 27 -95.29 35.34 75.98
CA THR A 27 -94.17 34.53 76.49
C THR A 27 -93.11 34.35 75.41
N ASP A 28 -91.93 33.89 75.84
CA ASP A 28 -90.86 33.46 74.95
C ASP A 28 -90.91 31.93 74.78
N THR A 29 -90.44 31.43 73.63
CA THR A 29 -90.39 29.98 73.33
C THR A 29 -89.67 29.16 74.39
N ASP A 30 -88.75 29.76 75.16
CA ASP A 30 -87.96 29.08 76.18
C ASP A 30 -88.44 29.30 77.63
N LEU A 31 -89.57 29.99 77.82
CA LEU A 31 -90.16 30.27 79.13
C LEU A 31 -91.52 29.57 79.29
N SER A 32 -91.82 29.10 80.50
CA SER A 32 -93.14 28.59 80.83
C SER A 32 -94.13 29.72 81.10
N LEU A 33 -95.38 29.54 80.68
CA LEU A 33 -96.47 30.51 80.83
C LEU A 33 -97.58 29.95 81.72
N THR A 34 -98.07 30.73 82.68
CA THR A 34 -99.24 30.33 83.49
C THR A 34 -100.49 31.11 83.06
N LEU A 35 -101.48 30.38 82.57
CA LEU A 35 -102.84 30.85 82.27
C LEU A 35 -103.70 30.84 83.53
N SER A 36 -104.62 31.79 83.66
CA SER A 36 -105.45 31.94 84.86
C SER A 36 -106.90 32.31 84.53
N GLY A 37 -107.81 31.40 84.85
CA GLY A 37 -109.27 31.63 84.80
C GLY A 37 -109.85 32.16 86.12
N LEU A 38 -109.02 32.50 87.11
CA LEU A 38 -109.46 32.87 88.47
C LEU A 38 -110.34 34.12 88.56
N SER A 39 -110.38 34.95 87.52
CA SER A 39 -111.29 36.12 87.45
C SER A 39 -112.70 35.75 86.99
N SER A 40 -112.92 34.51 86.55
CA SER A 40 -114.26 34.00 86.22
C SER A 40 -115.16 34.04 87.46
N SER A 41 -116.42 34.41 87.29
CA SER A 41 -117.36 34.59 88.40
C SER A 41 -118.74 34.06 88.08
N ASP A 42 -119.42 33.51 89.07
CA ASP A 42 -120.82 33.12 88.92
C ASP A 42 -121.73 34.18 89.56
N PRO A 43 -122.67 34.81 88.82
CA PRO A 43 -123.61 35.77 89.37
C PRO A 43 -124.46 35.21 90.53
N ASP A 44 -124.64 33.89 90.58
CA ASP A 44 -125.45 33.15 91.53
C ASP A 44 -124.61 32.39 92.59
N GLU A 45 -123.29 32.62 92.67
CA GLU A 45 -122.37 32.07 93.69
C GLU A 45 -122.93 32.15 95.14
N PRO A 46 -123.52 33.29 95.59
CA PRO A 46 -124.08 33.40 96.95
C PRO A 46 -125.25 32.44 97.23
N CYS A 47 -125.86 31.87 96.19
CA CYS A 47 -126.94 30.90 96.24
C CYS A 47 -126.44 29.44 96.16
N THR A 48 -125.13 29.20 96.41
CA THR A 48 -124.44 27.90 96.34
C THR A 48 -124.28 27.33 94.93
N ASP A 49 -124.37 28.18 93.92
CA ASP A 49 -124.07 27.84 92.53
C ASP A 49 -122.67 28.34 92.16
N GLU A 50 -121.67 27.49 92.35
CA GLU A 50 -120.27 27.84 92.12
C GLU A 50 -119.78 27.27 90.78
N ILE A 51 -118.76 27.89 90.20
CA ILE A 51 -118.02 27.32 89.07
C ILE A 51 -117.29 26.06 89.54
N VAL A 52 -117.58 24.91 88.93
CA VAL A 52 -117.03 23.61 89.33
C VAL A 52 -116.00 23.07 88.34
N LEU A 53 -115.92 23.62 87.13
CA LEU A 53 -115.04 23.11 86.08
C LEU A 53 -114.50 24.25 85.20
N PHE A 54 -113.20 24.15 84.90
CA PHE A 54 -112.46 25.02 83.99
C PHE A 54 -111.78 24.12 82.95
N GLU A 55 -112.08 24.32 81.68
CA GLU A 55 -111.53 23.58 80.55
C GLU A 55 -110.97 24.58 79.53
N TRP A 56 -109.78 24.31 79.00
CA TRP A 56 -109.07 25.19 78.07
C TRP A 56 -109.03 24.55 76.68
N ASP A 57 -109.23 25.40 75.68
CA ASP A 57 -108.99 25.17 74.25
C ASP A 57 -107.77 26.04 73.88
N LEU A 58 -106.61 25.43 73.72
CA LEU A 58 -105.33 26.10 73.52
C LEU A 58 -104.90 26.14 72.07
N ASP A 59 -105.36 25.20 71.24
CA ASP A 59 -105.06 25.17 69.80
C ASP A 59 -106.18 25.77 68.92
N ASN A 60 -107.31 26.15 69.54
CA ASN A 60 -108.46 26.77 68.91
C ASN A 60 -109.10 25.88 67.83
N ASP A 61 -109.11 24.57 68.05
CA ASP A 61 -109.85 23.61 67.24
C ASP A 61 -111.36 23.55 67.59
N GLY A 62 -111.75 24.17 68.71
CA GLY A 62 -113.11 24.28 69.22
C GLY A 62 -113.51 23.19 70.23
N GLU A 63 -112.62 22.25 70.52
CA GLU A 63 -112.72 21.29 71.62
C GLU A 63 -111.94 21.83 72.83
N PHE A 64 -112.51 21.69 74.04
CA PHE A 64 -111.90 22.21 75.28
C PHE A 64 -111.29 21.04 76.06
N ASP A 65 -110.33 20.34 75.46
CA ASP A 65 -109.71 19.13 76.02
C ASP A 65 -108.19 19.23 76.22
N ASP A 66 -107.59 20.38 75.91
CA ASP A 66 -106.13 20.59 76.02
C ASP A 66 -105.63 20.70 77.46
N ALA A 67 -106.37 21.40 78.32
CA ALA A 67 -106.02 21.52 79.73
C ALA A 67 -107.24 21.73 80.63
N THR A 68 -107.13 21.34 81.90
CA THR A 68 -108.18 21.54 82.90
C THR A 68 -107.63 22.18 84.17
N GLY A 69 -108.43 23.04 84.80
CA GLY A 69 -108.09 23.74 86.03
C GLY A 69 -108.14 25.26 85.89
N SER A 70 -108.37 25.93 87.02
CA SER A 70 -108.48 27.40 87.07
C SER A 70 -107.14 28.12 86.90
N GLN A 71 -106.02 27.40 87.01
CA GLN A 71 -104.69 27.84 86.59
C GLN A 71 -103.97 26.70 85.88
N VAL A 72 -103.42 26.96 84.69
CA VAL A 72 -102.71 25.99 83.85
C VAL A 72 -101.32 26.55 83.54
N THR A 73 -100.26 25.77 83.66
CA THR A 73 -98.90 26.22 83.29
C THR A 73 -98.41 25.44 82.09
N LEU A 74 -98.22 26.13 80.97
CA LEU A 74 -97.64 25.62 79.74
C LEU A 74 -96.12 25.65 79.83
N GLN A 75 -95.48 24.54 79.50
CA GLN A 75 -94.05 24.39 79.30
C GLN A 75 -93.67 24.68 77.84
N PRO A 76 -92.42 25.05 77.54
CA PRO A 76 -91.93 25.22 76.17
C PRO A 76 -92.29 24.11 75.18
N GLN A 77 -92.29 22.84 75.62
CA GLN A 77 -92.65 21.70 74.77
C GLN A 77 -94.14 21.69 74.40
N ASP A 78 -95.01 22.22 75.27
CA ASP A 78 -96.46 22.26 75.01
C ASP A 78 -96.77 23.19 73.82
N PHE A 79 -95.96 24.24 73.60
CA PHE A 79 -96.11 25.13 72.43
C PHE A 79 -95.86 24.39 71.11
N ILE A 80 -94.94 23.41 71.11
CA ILE A 80 -94.61 22.59 69.95
C ILE A 80 -95.68 21.51 69.75
N ASP A 81 -96.06 20.82 70.83
CA ASP A 81 -97.04 19.73 70.78
C ASP A 81 -98.43 20.21 70.33
N LEU A 82 -98.82 21.44 70.70
CA LEU A 82 -100.06 22.10 70.29
C LEU A 82 -99.93 22.84 68.93
N THR A 83 -98.77 22.76 68.27
CA THR A 83 -98.51 23.41 66.98
C THR A 83 -98.82 24.93 66.99
N LEU A 84 -98.57 25.60 68.12
CA LEU A 84 -98.85 27.03 68.25
C LEU A 84 -97.90 27.84 67.37
N ASN A 85 -98.41 28.91 66.77
CA ASN A 85 -97.60 29.79 65.93
C ASN A 85 -96.65 30.61 66.80
N VAL A 86 -95.36 30.60 66.43
CA VAL A 86 -94.32 31.42 67.04
C VAL A 86 -94.00 32.60 66.11
N VAL A 87 -93.75 33.77 66.71
CA VAL A 87 -93.23 34.94 66.02
C VAL A 87 -91.72 34.76 65.89
N ASP A 88 -91.29 34.31 64.71
CA ASP A 88 -89.87 34.11 64.41
C ASP A 88 -89.26 35.29 63.64
N ASP A 89 -90.08 36.12 62.97
CA ASP A 89 -89.68 37.38 62.32
C ASP A 89 -90.75 38.49 62.57
N PRO A 90 -90.43 39.54 63.35
CA PRO A 90 -91.33 40.68 63.57
C PRO A 90 -91.78 41.40 62.29
N GLY A 91 -90.98 41.33 61.22
CA GLY A 91 -91.24 41.95 59.92
C GLY A 91 -92.27 41.23 59.07
N ALA A 92 -92.49 39.92 59.30
CA ALA A 92 -93.44 39.08 58.55
C ALA A 92 -94.91 39.25 58.99
N GLY A 93 -95.16 40.01 60.07
CA GLY A 93 -96.46 40.19 60.70
C GLY A 93 -96.67 39.20 61.86
N LEU A 94 -97.35 39.64 62.93
CA LEU A 94 -97.50 38.87 64.17
C LEU A 94 -98.66 37.86 64.05
N PRO A 95 -98.42 36.53 63.99
CA PRO A 95 -99.47 35.55 64.23
C PRO A 95 -99.96 35.65 65.69
N GLU A 96 -101.27 35.53 65.89
CA GLU A 96 -101.88 35.46 67.23
C GLU A 96 -102.50 34.07 67.40
N ASN A 97 -102.15 33.38 68.48
CA ASN A 97 -102.85 32.16 68.88
C ASN A 97 -104.06 32.59 69.70
N PHE A 98 -105.26 32.21 69.27
CA PHE A 98 -106.46 32.40 70.07
C PHE A 98 -106.55 31.22 71.03
N ILE A 99 -106.84 31.48 72.31
CA ILE A 99 -107.09 30.44 73.30
C ILE A 99 -108.42 30.71 73.98
N GLY A 100 -109.17 29.66 74.28
CA GLY A 100 -110.48 29.70 74.92
C GLY A 100 -110.47 29.10 76.32
N LEU A 101 -111.27 29.68 77.22
CA LEU A 101 -111.62 29.08 78.51
C LEU A 101 -113.12 28.84 78.55
N ARG A 102 -113.53 27.59 78.81
CA ARG A 102 -114.90 27.22 79.14
C ARG A 102 -115.03 27.00 80.63
N VAL A 103 -115.96 27.70 81.26
CA VAL A 103 -116.32 27.48 82.67
C VAL A 103 -117.72 26.89 82.78
N THR A 104 -117.90 25.95 83.72
CA THR A 104 -119.18 25.27 83.97
C THR A 104 -119.58 25.43 85.43
N ASP A 105 -120.82 25.82 85.68
CA ASP A 105 -121.41 25.94 87.02
C ASP A 105 -121.89 24.60 87.59
N THR A 106 -122.42 24.61 88.81
CA THR A 106 -122.86 23.39 89.51
C THR A 106 -124.09 22.74 88.86
N PHE A 107 -124.87 23.50 88.07
CA PHE A 107 -126.06 23.03 87.35
C PHE A 107 -125.80 22.71 85.87
N GLY A 108 -124.55 22.86 85.41
CA GLY A 108 -124.11 22.52 84.07
C GLY A 108 -124.31 23.63 83.03
N ALA A 109 -124.63 24.87 83.42
CA ALA A 109 -124.59 25.98 82.47
C ALA A 109 -123.13 26.37 82.19
N THR A 110 -122.86 26.83 80.97
CA THR A 110 -121.50 27.11 80.51
C THR A 110 -121.40 28.50 79.89
N GLN A 111 -120.21 29.09 80.00
CA GLN A 111 -119.80 30.24 79.21
C GLN A 111 -118.37 30.05 78.73
N ILE A 112 -118.07 30.63 77.57
CA ILE A 112 -116.74 30.67 76.97
C ILE A 112 -116.29 32.12 76.90
N ASP A 113 -115.03 32.34 77.26
CA ASP A 113 -114.29 33.57 76.96
C ASP A 113 -113.01 33.22 76.20
N THR A 114 -112.53 34.13 75.36
CA THR A 114 -111.32 33.91 74.53
C THR A 114 -110.33 35.04 74.70
N THR A 115 -109.04 34.71 74.68
CA THR A 115 -107.94 35.67 74.77
C THR A 115 -106.82 35.30 73.80
N ASN A 116 -105.85 36.18 73.65
CA ASN A 116 -104.76 36.02 72.69
C ASN A 116 -103.47 35.60 73.41
N LEU A 117 -102.73 34.69 72.80
CA LEU A 117 -101.40 34.26 73.21
C LEU A 117 -100.40 34.58 72.09
N ARG A 118 -99.39 35.39 72.41
CA ARG A 118 -98.22 35.60 71.56
C ARG A 118 -97.00 34.90 72.13
N ILE A 119 -96.29 34.19 71.27
CA ILE A 119 -95.08 33.45 71.62
C ILE A 119 -93.97 34.00 70.72
N PHE A 120 -92.89 34.52 71.31
CA PHE A 120 -91.75 35.06 70.57
C PHE A 120 -90.56 34.12 70.60
N ASP A 121 -89.83 34.00 69.48
CA ASP A 121 -88.48 33.48 69.54
C ASP A 121 -87.55 34.58 70.09
N ASN A 122 -87.02 34.33 71.28
CA ASN A 122 -86.15 35.27 71.98
C ASN A 122 -84.68 35.05 71.59
N ASN A 123 -84.39 34.85 70.31
CA ASN A 123 -83.03 34.70 69.79
C ASN A 123 -82.75 35.71 68.67
N PRO A 124 -81.48 36.12 68.49
CA PRO A 124 -81.06 36.90 67.33
C PRO A 124 -80.82 36.00 66.10
N PHE A 125 -81.26 36.48 64.95
CA PHE A 125 -81.14 35.82 63.64
C PHE A 125 -80.18 36.61 62.75
N PRO A 126 -78.94 36.14 62.56
CA PRO A 126 -78.03 36.72 61.57
C PRO A 126 -78.54 36.45 60.16
N ASP A 127 -78.43 37.47 59.31
CA ASP A 127 -78.66 37.38 57.87
C ASP A 127 -77.73 38.37 57.18
N PHE A 128 -77.09 37.92 56.10
CA PHE A 128 -76.18 38.76 55.33
C PHE A 128 -76.14 38.41 53.85
N ILE A 129 -75.67 39.38 53.07
CA ILE A 129 -75.36 39.23 51.64
C ILE A 129 -73.91 39.67 51.38
N ALA A 130 -73.32 39.12 50.32
CA ALA A 130 -71.99 39.49 49.82
C ALA A 130 -72.03 39.77 48.31
N ASP A 131 -71.29 40.75 47.81
CA ASP A 131 -71.14 41.03 46.38
C ASP A 131 -69.81 40.48 45.82
N ALA A 132 -69.86 39.30 45.21
CA ALA A 132 -68.66 38.70 44.61
C ALA A 132 -68.32 39.33 43.25
N LEU A 133 -67.06 39.74 43.05
CA LEU A 133 -66.56 40.24 41.76
C LEU A 133 -65.27 39.57 41.27
N HIS A 134 -64.30 39.23 42.13
CA HIS A 134 -63.05 38.49 41.81
C HIS A 134 -62.18 38.38 43.09
N CYS A 135 -61.18 37.49 43.13
CA CYS A 135 -60.10 37.60 44.12
C CYS A 135 -59.32 38.92 43.93
N ASP A 136 -58.58 39.42 44.91
CA ASP A 136 -57.89 40.73 44.89
C ASP A 136 -58.83 41.95 44.67
N THR A 137 -60.15 41.76 44.79
CA THR A 137 -61.13 42.85 44.83
C THR A 137 -61.87 42.87 46.17
N PRO A 138 -62.19 44.06 46.72
CA PRO A 138 -62.97 44.14 47.95
C PRO A 138 -64.37 43.55 47.76
N VAL A 139 -64.72 42.57 48.58
CA VAL A 139 -66.07 42.03 48.74
C VAL A 139 -66.76 42.78 49.87
N ILE A 140 -67.92 43.34 49.62
CA ILE A 140 -68.74 44.05 50.60
C ILE A 140 -69.71 43.05 51.22
N PHE A 141 -69.63 42.92 52.55
CA PHE A 141 -70.53 42.12 53.36
C PHE A 141 -71.52 43.02 54.07
N ASP A 142 -72.81 42.78 53.83
CA ASP A 142 -73.91 43.54 54.42
C ASP A 142 -74.77 42.64 55.31
N GLY A 143 -74.57 42.74 56.62
CA GLY A 143 -75.31 42.04 57.67
C GLY A 143 -76.50 42.84 58.21
N THR A 144 -76.92 43.92 57.54
CA THR A 144 -78.06 44.75 57.99
C THR A 144 -79.42 44.03 57.91
N GLY A 145 -79.48 42.89 57.21
CA GLY A 145 -80.65 42.00 57.21
C GLY A 145 -80.89 41.29 58.54
N SER A 146 -79.87 41.22 59.41
CA SER A 146 -79.96 40.57 60.72
C SER A 146 -81.01 41.21 61.63
N PHE A 147 -81.80 40.40 62.34
CA PHE A 147 -82.90 40.87 63.18
C PHE A 147 -83.05 40.02 64.45
N HIS A 148 -83.92 40.44 65.38
CA HIS A 148 -84.24 39.68 66.59
C HIS A 148 -85.70 39.22 66.55
N GLY A 149 -86.00 37.98 66.91
CA GLY A 149 -87.37 37.41 66.82
C GLY A 149 -88.41 38.10 67.72
N ARG A 150 -87.93 38.75 68.79
CA ARG A 150 -88.72 39.56 69.72
C ARG A 150 -88.70 41.08 69.39
N PRO A 151 -89.85 41.76 69.19
CA PRO A 151 -89.92 43.16 68.74
C PRO A 151 -89.36 44.24 69.69
N ASP A 152 -89.25 43.96 70.99
CA ASP A 152 -88.71 44.88 72.00
C ASP A 152 -87.20 44.71 72.25
N ARG A 153 -86.55 43.86 71.44
CA ARG A 153 -85.11 43.60 71.45
C ARG A 153 -84.48 44.03 70.13
N MET A 154 -83.16 44.20 70.14
CA MET A 154 -82.42 44.57 68.95
C MET A 154 -81.04 43.94 68.90
N ILE A 155 -80.52 43.78 67.68
CA ILE A 155 -79.13 43.44 67.46
C ILE A 155 -78.26 44.66 67.81
N VAL A 156 -77.25 44.45 68.66
CA VAL A 156 -76.34 45.51 69.12
C VAL A 156 -74.89 45.31 68.68
N GLN A 157 -74.55 44.11 68.18
CA GLN A 157 -73.20 43.79 67.74
C GLN A 157 -73.22 42.81 66.57
N TRP A 158 -72.31 43.06 65.61
CA TRP A 158 -72.00 42.23 64.45
C TRP A 158 -70.51 41.93 64.48
N GLU A 159 -70.14 40.66 64.44
CA GLU A 159 -68.77 40.16 64.40
C GLU A 159 -68.65 39.22 63.19
N TRP A 160 -67.60 39.39 62.40
CA TRP A 160 -67.35 38.64 61.18
C TRP A 160 -66.13 37.76 61.32
N ASP A 161 -66.20 36.57 60.75
CA ASP A 161 -65.12 35.61 60.58
C ASP A 161 -65.10 35.24 59.10
N PHE A 162 -64.06 35.66 58.38
CA PHE A 162 -63.97 35.49 56.92
C PHE A 162 -63.27 34.19 56.52
N ASP A 163 -62.67 33.49 57.48
CA ASP A 163 -61.95 32.23 57.30
C ASP A 163 -62.48 31.11 58.22
N TYR A 164 -63.79 31.13 58.47
CA TYR A 164 -64.44 30.30 59.48
C TYR A 164 -64.22 28.81 59.20
N ASP A 165 -63.50 28.15 60.11
CA ASP A 165 -63.07 26.75 59.96
C ASP A 165 -64.12 25.72 60.40
N GLY A 166 -65.31 26.18 60.80
CA GLY A 166 -66.38 25.32 61.33
C GLY A 166 -66.27 25.00 62.81
N GLU A 167 -65.16 25.34 63.48
CA GLU A 167 -64.88 25.01 64.89
C GLU A 167 -64.65 26.25 65.76
N THR A 168 -63.85 27.21 65.28
CA THR A 168 -63.42 28.40 66.00
C THR A 168 -63.92 29.66 65.31
N PHE A 169 -64.58 30.54 66.08
CA PHE A 169 -65.01 31.84 65.58
C PHE A 169 -63.97 32.90 65.94
N ASN A 170 -63.13 33.26 64.98
CA ASN A 170 -62.10 34.27 65.05
C ASN A 170 -62.66 35.59 64.50
N ILE A 171 -62.61 36.65 65.30
CA ILE A 171 -63.20 37.93 64.89
C ILE A 171 -62.19 38.69 64.01
N ASP A 172 -62.51 38.79 62.72
CA ASP A 172 -61.72 39.53 61.74
C ASP A 172 -62.21 40.97 61.57
N ALA A 173 -63.52 41.17 61.61
CA ALA A 173 -64.14 42.47 61.48
C ALA A 173 -65.37 42.62 62.38
N THR A 174 -65.82 43.87 62.56
CA THR A 174 -67.02 44.19 63.33
C THR A 174 -67.82 45.28 62.65
N GLY A 175 -69.12 45.32 62.93
CA GLY A 175 -70.06 46.29 62.36
C GLY A 175 -71.00 45.67 61.32
N PRO A 176 -72.15 46.33 61.04
CA PRO A 176 -73.20 45.76 60.21
C PRO A 176 -72.85 45.69 58.72
N ILE A 177 -71.89 46.50 58.26
CA ILE A 177 -71.35 46.46 56.89
C ILE A 177 -69.83 46.51 57.00
N THR A 178 -69.14 45.65 56.26
CA THR A 178 -67.67 45.58 56.23
C THR A 178 -67.19 45.14 54.84
N GLU A 179 -65.90 45.29 54.59
CA GLU A 179 -65.24 44.79 53.37
C GLU A 179 -64.10 43.82 53.72
N HIS A 180 -63.87 42.83 52.85
CA HIS A 180 -62.72 41.92 52.94
C HIS A 180 -62.15 41.64 51.55
N VAL A 181 -60.83 41.39 51.46
CA VAL A 181 -60.13 41.05 50.22
C VAL A 181 -59.51 39.67 50.37
N TYR A 182 -59.92 38.75 49.50
CA TYR A 182 -59.34 37.41 49.39
C TYR A 182 -58.21 37.43 48.37
N ASN A 183 -57.03 36.90 48.72
CA ASN A 183 -55.85 36.91 47.84
C ASN A 183 -55.59 35.54 47.20
N ASP A 184 -56.60 34.68 47.19
CA ASP A 184 -56.53 33.32 46.69
C ASP A 184 -57.89 32.85 46.16
N PHE A 185 -57.83 32.01 45.13
CA PHE A 185 -58.99 31.30 44.63
C PHE A 185 -59.42 30.20 45.58
N GLY A 186 -60.72 30.00 45.72
CA GLY A 186 -61.23 28.90 46.53
C GLY A 186 -62.64 29.15 47.04
N LEU A 187 -63.10 28.18 47.83
CA LEU A 187 -64.28 28.30 48.67
C LEU A 187 -63.85 28.87 50.01
N HIS A 188 -64.45 29.98 50.39
CA HIS A 188 -64.24 30.64 51.68
C HIS A 188 -65.55 30.59 52.46
N ASP A 189 -65.57 29.92 53.61
CA ASP A 189 -66.74 29.90 54.50
C ASP A 189 -66.74 31.18 55.34
N VAL A 190 -67.74 32.04 55.13
CA VAL A 190 -67.88 33.30 55.86
C VAL A 190 -68.95 33.17 56.92
N ALA A 191 -68.62 33.52 58.16
CA ALA A 191 -69.56 33.47 59.26
C ALA A 191 -69.84 34.88 59.84
N LEU A 192 -71.12 35.18 60.04
CA LEU A 192 -71.58 36.35 60.76
C LEU A 192 -72.15 35.92 62.12
N ARG A 193 -71.57 36.42 63.21
CA ARG A 193 -72.13 36.32 64.56
C ARG A 193 -72.76 37.64 64.98
N VAL A 194 -74.04 37.59 65.36
CA VAL A 194 -74.77 38.73 65.91
C VAL A 194 -75.08 38.53 67.39
N THR A 195 -75.04 39.61 68.16
CA THR A 195 -75.39 39.61 69.60
C THR A 195 -76.52 40.61 69.86
N ASP A 196 -77.49 40.22 70.66
CA ASP A 196 -78.65 41.04 71.05
C ASP A 196 -78.43 41.85 72.34
N ASP A 197 -79.45 42.63 72.74
CA ASP A 197 -79.50 43.37 74.00
C ASP A 197 -80.17 42.60 75.16
N ASN A 198 -80.27 41.28 75.07
CA ASN A 198 -80.81 40.46 76.16
C ASN A 198 -79.91 40.54 77.41
N MET A 199 -80.49 40.24 78.57
CA MET A 199 -79.76 40.13 79.83
C MET A 199 -80.03 38.75 80.47
N PRO A 200 -79.14 37.76 80.31
CA PRO A 200 -77.86 37.79 79.59
C PRO A 200 -78.03 37.87 78.05
N PRO A 201 -77.03 38.40 77.31
CA PRO A 201 -77.10 38.52 75.85
C PRO A 201 -77.08 37.14 75.20
N ARG A 202 -77.79 37.02 74.08
CA ARG A 202 -77.79 35.82 73.23
C ARG A 202 -77.12 36.10 71.90
N GLN A 203 -76.72 35.02 71.23
CA GLN A 203 -75.96 35.07 69.99
C GLN A 203 -76.56 34.12 68.96
N GLY A 204 -76.48 34.52 67.69
CA GLY A 204 -76.79 33.69 66.53
C GLY A 204 -75.61 33.74 65.56
N ILE A 205 -75.40 32.67 64.81
CA ILE A 205 -74.35 32.56 63.78
C ILE A 205 -74.98 32.09 62.47
N GLU A 206 -74.70 32.80 61.37
CA GLU A 206 -75.02 32.38 60.00
C GLU A 206 -73.72 32.13 59.24
N ILE A 207 -73.67 31.10 58.41
CA ILE A 207 -72.49 30.73 57.60
C ILE A 207 -72.91 30.65 56.14
N GLN A 208 -72.20 31.35 55.27
CA GLN A 208 -72.42 31.31 53.82
C GLN A 208 -71.09 31.02 53.08
N PRO A 209 -71.06 30.03 52.18
CA PRO A 209 -69.88 29.78 51.35
C PRO A 209 -69.76 30.83 50.24
N LEU A 210 -68.57 31.40 50.07
CA LEU A 210 -68.20 32.30 48.99
C LEU A 210 -67.27 31.57 48.01
N ASP A 211 -67.73 31.31 46.79
CA ASP A 211 -66.95 30.66 45.73
C ASP A 211 -66.28 31.70 44.83
N LEU A 212 -64.96 31.82 44.93
CA LEU A 212 -64.14 32.66 44.06
C LEU A 212 -63.51 31.90 42.89
N ALA A 213 -63.64 30.56 42.83
CA ALA A 213 -62.98 29.74 41.81
C ALA A 213 -63.49 29.97 40.38
N GLY A 214 -64.73 30.45 40.23
CA GLY A 214 -65.31 30.80 38.93
C GLY A 214 -64.85 32.14 38.34
N SER A 215 -63.91 32.84 38.99
CA SER A 215 -63.53 34.21 38.64
C SER A 215 -62.19 34.36 37.92
N ASN A 216 -61.53 33.27 37.52
CA ASN A 216 -60.27 33.29 36.77
C ASN A 216 -60.42 34.03 35.44
N ARG A 217 -59.44 34.86 35.10
CA ARG A 217 -59.32 35.58 33.82
C ARG A 217 -58.28 34.88 32.95
N ASP A 218 -58.44 34.99 31.63
CA ASP A 218 -57.46 34.42 30.70
C ASP A 218 -56.14 35.22 30.75
N PRO A 219 -54.97 34.57 30.64
CA PRO A 219 -53.69 35.26 30.54
C PRO A 219 -53.62 36.10 29.26
N LEU A 220 -52.85 37.19 29.31
CA LEU A 220 -52.55 38.01 28.16
C LEU A 220 -51.21 37.58 27.53
N ALA A 221 -51.29 36.85 26.42
CA ALA A 221 -50.12 36.50 25.62
C ALA A 221 -49.51 37.75 24.95
N HIS A 222 -48.19 37.80 24.87
CA HIS A 222 -47.46 38.81 24.09
C HIS A 222 -46.37 38.12 23.26
N ALA A 223 -46.63 37.96 21.96
CA ALA A 223 -45.75 37.24 21.03
C ALA A 223 -44.54 38.08 20.56
N GLY A 224 -44.46 39.35 20.97
CA GLY A 224 -43.41 40.29 20.61
C GLY A 224 -43.41 40.68 19.12
N GLY A 225 -42.22 40.92 18.57
CA GLY A 225 -42.02 41.25 17.16
C GLY A 225 -42.51 42.64 16.72
N PRO A 226 -42.66 42.90 15.40
CA PRO A 226 -42.36 41.97 14.31
C PRO A 226 -40.89 41.54 14.29
N TYR A 227 -40.65 40.35 13.76
CA TYR A 227 -39.34 39.73 13.69
C TYR A 227 -38.81 39.77 12.26
N ASP A 228 -37.53 40.11 12.11
CA ASP A 228 -36.79 40.01 10.86
C ASP A 228 -35.54 39.19 11.13
N VAL A 229 -35.23 38.26 10.23
CA VAL A 229 -33.98 37.48 10.28
C VAL A 229 -33.36 37.44 8.89
N ASP A 230 -32.11 37.90 8.82
CA ASP A 230 -31.33 37.80 7.59
C ASP A 230 -31.10 36.32 7.21
N PHE A 231 -30.87 36.06 5.93
CA PHE A 231 -30.58 34.71 5.46
C PHE A 231 -29.35 34.13 6.21
N GLY A 232 -29.44 32.87 6.65
CA GLY A 232 -28.40 32.23 7.47
C GLY A 232 -28.33 32.69 8.93
N GLY A 233 -29.11 33.71 9.33
CA GLY A 233 -29.10 34.30 10.66
C GLY A 233 -29.72 33.42 11.77
N THR A 234 -29.65 33.94 12.99
CA THR A 234 -30.33 33.38 14.18
C THR A 234 -31.38 34.36 14.68
N ILE A 235 -32.58 33.86 14.98
CA ILE A 235 -33.71 34.65 15.50
C ILE A 235 -33.97 34.28 16.97
N THR A 236 -34.31 35.27 17.79
CA THR A 236 -34.85 35.06 19.15
C THR A 236 -36.27 35.60 19.20
N PHE A 237 -37.22 34.74 19.54
CA PHE A 237 -38.59 35.17 19.84
C PHE A 237 -38.68 35.56 21.32
N ASP A 238 -39.49 36.56 21.62
CA ASP A 238 -39.66 37.10 22.96
C ASP A 238 -41.13 37.02 23.38
N GLY A 239 -41.43 36.03 24.22
CA GLY A 239 -42.73 35.86 24.87
C GLY A 239 -42.79 36.48 26.26
N SER A 240 -41.70 37.08 26.75
CA SER A 240 -41.52 37.43 28.16
C SER A 240 -42.38 38.59 28.67
N GLN A 241 -43.03 39.32 27.76
CA GLN A 241 -43.99 40.36 28.11
C GLN A 241 -45.39 39.81 28.40
N SER A 242 -45.62 38.50 28.22
CA SER A 242 -46.89 37.86 28.57
C SER A 242 -47.20 38.07 30.05
N SER A 243 -48.46 38.37 30.38
CA SER A 243 -48.86 38.74 31.75
C SER A 243 -50.14 38.05 32.17
N GLU A 244 -50.22 37.61 33.42
CA GLU A 244 -51.43 37.05 34.04
C GLU A 244 -52.12 38.12 34.90
N PRO A 245 -53.34 38.57 34.54
CA PRO A 245 -54.11 39.48 35.37
C PRO A 245 -54.33 39.02 36.82
N ASP A 246 -54.32 37.71 37.07
CA ASP A 246 -54.64 37.06 38.35
C ASP A 246 -53.40 36.59 39.12
N GLU A 247 -52.19 37.02 38.71
CA GLU A 247 -50.94 36.78 39.42
C GLU A 247 -50.99 37.14 40.93
N PRO A 248 -51.65 38.24 41.35
CA PRO A 248 -51.82 38.55 42.78
C PRO A 248 -52.61 37.48 43.55
N CYS A 249 -53.49 36.73 42.89
CA CYS A 249 -54.28 35.65 43.46
C CYS A 249 -53.57 34.29 43.45
N GLY A 250 -52.30 34.27 43.01
CA GLY A 250 -51.50 33.06 42.93
C GLY A 250 -51.72 32.23 41.67
N ASP A 251 -52.38 32.76 40.64
CA ASP A 251 -52.46 32.14 39.30
C ASP A 251 -51.39 32.75 38.39
N GLY A 252 -50.46 31.95 37.89
CA GLY A 252 -49.35 32.40 37.08
C GLY A 252 -49.26 31.70 35.73
N ILE A 253 -48.61 32.35 34.76
CA ILE A 253 -48.32 31.69 33.47
C ILE A 253 -47.31 30.55 33.67
N VAL A 254 -47.73 29.32 33.37
CA VAL A 254 -46.91 28.11 33.53
C VAL A 254 -46.48 27.46 32.23
N ILE A 255 -47.20 27.69 31.13
CA ILE A 255 -46.89 27.06 29.85
C ILE A 255 -46.84 28.12 28.76
N TYR A 256 -45.78 28.05 27.96
CA TYR A 256 -45.65 28.77 26.70
C TYR A 256 -45.67 27.72 25.59
N GLU A 257 -46.39 27.97 24.50
CA GLU A 257 -46.39 27.13 23.33
C GLU A 257 -46.40 27.99 22.06
N TRP A 258 -45.44 27.73 21.18
CA TRP A 258 -45.30 28.48 19.93
C TRP A 258 -45.78 27.69 18.72
N ASP A 259 -46.43 28.39 17.80
CA ASP A 259 -46.67 28.00 16.41
C ASP A 259 -45.82 28.93 15.52
N LEU A 260 -44.60 28.47 15.24
CA LEU A 260 -43.58 29.21 14.49
C LEU A 260 -43.64 28.92 12.99
N ASN A 261 -44.25 27.82 12.56
CA ASN A 261 -44.45 27.50 11.14
C ASN A 261 -45.79 28.02 10.58
N GLY A 262 -46.68 28.51 11.44
CA GLY A 262 -47.97 29.11 11.08
C GLY A 262 -49.05 28.08 10.72
N ASN A 263 -48.87 26.80 11.07
CA ASN A 263 -49.77 25.71 10.68
C ASN A 263 -51.00 25.57 11.59
N GLY A 264 -51.06 26.30 12.70
CA GLY A 264 -52.16 26.25 13.68
C GLY A 264 -51.95 25.26 14.81
N GLN A 265 -50.78 24.62 14.88
CA GLN A 265 -50.39 23.72 15.95
C GLN A 265 -49.30 24.37 16.79
N PHE A 266 -49.55 24.51 18.09
CA PHE A 266 -48.62 25.13 19.04
C PHE A 266 -47.67 24.07 19.60
N VAL A 267 -46.79 23.54 18.75
CA VAL A 267 -45.91 22.40 19.09
C VAL A 267 -44.44 22.67 18.76
N ASP A 268 -44.12 23.86 18.26
CA ASP A 268 -42.79 24.15 17.70
C ASP A 268 -41.77 24.52 18.80
N SER A 269 -42.23 25.10 19.91
CA SER A 269 -41.41 25.37 21.09
C SER A 269 -42.26 25.55 22.34
N SER A 270 -41.74 25.13 23.50
CA SER A 270 -42.32 25.39 24.81
C SER A 270 -41.55 26.41 25.68
N ASN A 271 -40.47 26.98 25.15
CA ASN A 271 -39.71 28.02 25.84
C ASN A 271 -40.41 29.38 25.65
N ALA A 272 -40.44 30.22 26.68
CA ALA A 272 -40.92 31.60 26.58
C ALA A 272 -40.12 32.40 25.52
N ASN A 273 -38.80 32.19 25.47
CA ASN A 273 -37.89 32.91 24.57
C ASN A 273 -37.05 31.95 23.72
N PRO A 274 -37.64 31.27 22.72
CA PRO A 274 -36.91 30.32 21.91
C PRO A 274 -35.94 31.02 20.95
N VAL A 275 -34.75 30.43 20.81
CA VAL A 275 -33.72 30.85 19.86
C VAL A 275 -33.62 29.81 18.76
N LEU A 276 -33.82 30.23 17.51
CA LEU A 276 -33.76 29.34 16.34
C LEU A 276 -32.64 29.78 15.40
N THR A 277 -31.89 28.79 14.93
CA THR A 277 -30.96 28.92 13.80
C THR A 277 -31.71 28.86 12.47
N TRP A 278 -31.11 29.36 11.39
CA TRP A 278 -31.68 29.27 10.04
C TRP A 278 -32.07 27.84 9.65
N ASN A 279 -31.23 26.84 9.93
CA ASN A 279 -31.53 25.43 9.66
C ASN A 279 -32.78 24.93 10.39
N GLN A 280 -33.03 25.42 11.61
CA GLN A 280 -34.24 25.08 12.36
C GLN A 280 -35.48 25.77 11.77
N LEU A 281 -35.36 27.01 11.29
CA LEU A 281 -36.43 27.68 10.55
C LEU A 281 -36.76 26.93 9.25
N MET A 282 -35.75 26.51 8.49
CA MET A 282 -35.96 25.70 7.27
C MET A 282 -36.64 24.35 7.58
N ALA A 283 -36.27 23.70 8.70
CA ALA A 283 -36.93 22.47 9.15
C ALA A 283 -38.42 22.70 9.51
N LEU A 284 -38.78 23.92 9.91
CA LEU A 284 -40.15 24.39 10.11
C LEU A 284 -40.83 24.82 8.80
N GLY A 285 -40.16 24.68 7.66
CA GLY A 285 -40.72 24.95 6.33
C GLY A 285 -40.67 26.42 5.91
N TRP A 286 -39.79 27.22 6.51
CA TRP A 286 -39.49 28.58 6.05
C TRP A 286 -38.54 28.55 4.85
N GLY A 287 -38.90 29.34 3.85
CA GLY A 287 -38.07 29.65 2.68
C GLY A 287 -37.40 31.02 2.79
N ASP A 288 -36.64 31.37 1.76
CA ASP A 288 -36.00 32.66 1.57
C ASP A 288 -37.02 33.75 1.16
N GLY A 289 -36.85 34.97 1.70
CA GLY A 289 -37.71 36.10 1.36
C GLY A 289 -39.19 35.95 1.75
N GLU A 290 -39.50 35.04 2.67
CA GLU A 290 -40.86 34.74 3.08
C GLU A 290 -41.32 35.64 4.21
N THR A 291 -42.63 35.83 4.33
CA THR A 291 -43.25 36.49 5.48
C THR A 291 -44.48 35.71 5.90
N ARG A 292 -44.52 35.26 7.15
CA ARG A 292 -45.66 34.49 7.69
C ARG A 292 -45.98 34.95 9.11
N THR A 293 -47.19 34.60 9.54
CA THR A 293 -47.64 34.85 10.91
C THR A 293 -47.16 33.72 11.83
N VAL A 294 -46.53 34.11 12.93
CA VAL A 294 -46.21 33.21 14.06
C VAL A 294 -47.13 33.54 15.23
N ARG A 295 -47.39 32.56 16.09
CA ARG A 295 -48.31 32.71 17.22
C ARG A 295 -47.70 32.16 18.51
N LEU A 296 -47.98 32.85 19.60
CA LEU A 296 -47.72 32.38 20.96
C LEU A 296 -49.06 32.08 21.63
N ARG A 297 -49.15 30.91 22.26
CA ARG A 297 -50.21 30.56 23.21
C ARG A 297 -49.58 30.41 24.59
N VAL A 298 -50.20 30.99 25.61
CA VAL A 298 -49.78 30.83 27.00
C VAL A 298 -50.92 30.27 27.83
N PHE A 299 -50.61 29.43 28.83
CA PHE A 299 -51.57 28.94 29.81
C PHE A 299 -51.18 29.36 31.22
N ASP A 300 -52.20 29.63 32.03
CA ASP A 300 -52.13 29.87 33.46
C ASP A 300 -52.24 28.55 34.28
N ASP A 301 -52.21 28.63 35.60
CA ASP A 301 -52.32 27.48 36.53
C ASP A 301 -53.73 26.87 36.53
N SER A 302 -54.72 27.66 36.14
CA SER A 302 -56.13 27.28 35.97
C SER A 302 -56.43 26.62 34.61
N ASN A 303 -55.40 26.48 33.75
CA ASN A 303 -55.49 25.96 32.39
C ASN A 303 -56.39 26.83 31.45
N ALA A 304 -56.60 28.10 31.79
CA ALA A 304 -57.08 29.12 30.86
C ALA A 304 -55.93 29.55 29.93
N PHE A 305 -56.24 30.20 28.80
CA PHE A 305 -55.21 30.51 27.81
C PHE A 305 -55.44 31.79 27.01
N GLY A 306 -54.33 32.45 26.68
CA GLY A 306 -54.24 33.60 25.80
C GLY A 306 -53.49 33.26 24.52
N ILE A 307 -53.83 33.93 23.42
CA ILE A 307 -53.10 33.82 22.14
C ILE A 307 -52.76 35.20 21.61
N ASP A 308 -51.52 35.40 21.20
CA ASP A 308 -51.07 36.57 20.46
C ASP A 308 -50.29 36.14 19.21
N SER A 309 -50.21 37.05 18.23
CA SER A 309 -49.62 36.76 16.93
C SER A 309 -48.79 37.93 16.42
N THR A 310 -47.71 37.62 15.73
CA THR A 310 -46.85 38.62 15.09
C THR A 310 -46.30 38.09 13.77
N GLN A 311 -45.57 38.91 13.03
CA GLN A 311 -44.96 38.49 11.76
C GLN A 311 -43.48 38.15 11.94
N LEU A 312 -43.04 37.12 11.22
CA LEU A 312 -41.64 36.87 10.94
C LEU A 312 -41.42 37.02 9.43
N THR A 313 -40.40 37.81 9.07
CA THR A 313 -39.89 37.96 7.71
C THR A 313 -38.48 37.39 7.63
N THR A 314 -38.24 36.51 6.65
CA THR A 314 -36.91 35.93 6.37
C THR A 314 -36.23 36.68 5.22
N GLY A 315 -34.91 36.85 5.32
CA GLY A 315 -34.09 37.44 4.27
C GLY A 315 -34.00 36.57 3.01
N THR A 316 -33.63 37.18 1.89
CA THR A 316 -33.30 36.48 0.63
C THR A 316 -31.84 36.09 0.60
N ASN A 317 -31.49 35.00 -0.09
CA ASN A 317 -30.10 34.67 -0.39
C ASN A 317 -29.65 35.47 -1.62
N ASP A 318 -28.76 36.44 -1.45
CA ASP A 318 -28.19 37.18 -2.57
C ASP A 318 -26.95 36.42 -3.11
N PRO A 319 -26.71 36.44 -4.44
CA PRO A 319 -25.56 35.73 -4.99
C PRO A 319 -24.24 36.33 -4.50
N PRO A 320 -23.21 35.49 -4.28
CA PRO A 320 -21.90 35.97 -3.88
C PRO A 320 -21.23 36.78 -5.00
N THR A 321 -20.12 37.44 -4.70
CA THR A 321 -19.26 38.11 -5.69
C THR A 321 -17.90 37.43 -5.75
N ALA A 322 -17.66 36.65 -6.81
CA ALA A 322 -16.35 36.06 -7.08
C ALA A 322 -15.31 37.15 -7.42
N ARG A 323 -14.08 36.98 -6.93
CA ARG A 323 -12.89 37.73 -7.37
C ARG A 323 -11.76 36.76 -7.61
N ALA A 324 -11.47 36.45 -8.87
CA ALA A 324 -10.52 35.42 -9.27
C ALA A 324 -9.03 35.84 -9.16
N GLY A 325 -8.77 37.11 -8.85
CA GLY A 325 -7.41 37.64 -8.77
C GLY A 325 -6.69 37.69 -10.13
N GLY A 326 -5.38 37.50 -10.09
CA GLY A 326 -4.52 37.51 -11.29
C GLY A 326 -4.30 38.92 -11.90
N PRO A 327 -3.67 39.00 -13.09
CA PRO A 327 -3.17 37.88 -13.91
C PRO A 327 -2.05 37.10 -13.21
N TYR A 328 -1.98 35.79 -13.45
CA TYR A 328 -0.96 34.90 -12.88
C TYR A 328 0.13 34.61 -13.91
N GLN A 329 1.39 34.65 -13.49
CA GLN A 329 2.56 34.39 -14.34
C GLN A 329 3.58 33.57 -13.54
N PHE A 330 4.04 32.48 -14.13
CA PHE A 330 5.02 31.57 -13.54
C PHE A 330 5.71 30.78 -14.64
N ASP A 331 6.83 30.15 -14.28
CA ASP A 331 7.59 29.34 -15.21
C ASP A 331 7.11 27.89 -15.12
N GLU A 332 7.18 27.15 -16.23
CA GLU A 332 6.79 25.75 -16.24
C GLU A 332 7.55 24.90 -15.19
N GLY A 333 6.88 23.88 -14.66
CA GLY A 333 7.40 23.05 -13.57
C GLY A 333 7.39 23.72 -12.18
N THR A 334 7.04 25.00 -12.07
CA THR A 334 6.86 25.68 -10.78
C THR A 334 5.38 25.70 -10.34
N PRO A 335 5.09 25.57 -9.03
CA PRO A 335 3.72 25.68 -8.54
C PRO A 335 3.23 27.13 -8.56
N VAL A 336 1.94 27.33 -8.80
CA VAL A 336 1.28 28.64 -8.75
C VAL A 336 0.20 28.66 -7.66
N VAL A 337 0.10 29.77 -6.94
CA VAL A 337 -0.96 29.99 -5.95
C VAL A 337 -2.02 30.88 -6.59
N LEU A 338 -3.25 30.37 -6.69
CA LEU A 338 -4.40 31.18 -7.08
C LEU A 338 -4.88 31.97 -5.87
N ASP A 339 -5.52 33.12 -6.07
CA ASP A 339 -6.03 33.97 -4.99
C ASP A 339 -7.47 34.41 -5.28
N GLY A 340 -8.40 33.67 -4.69
CA GLY A 340 -9.83 33.96 -4.66
C GLY A 340 -10.27 34.69 -3.40
N SER A 341 -9.35 35.08 -2.51
CA SER A 341 -9.66 35.57 -1.16
C SER A 341 -10.39 36.91 -1.11
N GLY A 342 -10.40 37.64 -2.23
CA GLY A 342 -11.21 38.84 -2.40
C GLY A 342 -12.69 38.58 -2.64
N SER A 343 -13.11 37.31 -2.79
CA SER A 343 -14.51 36.95 -2.99
C SER A 343 -15.31 37.21 -1.72
N THR A 344 -16.53 37.73 -1.88
CA THR A 344 -17.37 38.14 -0.74
C THR A 344 -18.80 37.71 -0.95
N ASP A 345 -19.44 37.31 0.14
CA ASP A 345 -20.86 37.04 0.22
C ASP A 345 -21.59 38.22 0.90
N PRO A 346 -22.69 38.76 0.35
CA PRO A 346 -23.42 39.87 0.97
C PRO A 346 -23.94 39.54 2.37
N GLU A 347 -24.32 38.28 2.61
CA GLU A 347 -24.78 37.75 3.89
C GLU A 347 -23.63 37.28 4.78
N ASN A 348 -22.38 37.39 4.29
CA ASN A 348 -21.17 36.93 4.97
C ASN A 348 -21.22 35.41 5.28
N GLY A 349 -21.92 34.63 4.45
CA GLY A 349 -21.96 33.18 4.47
C GLY A 349 -20.65 32.53 4.03
N MET A 350 -20.49 31.22 4.30
CA MET A 350 -19.32 30.49 3.81
C MET A 350 -19.39 30.30 2.29
N LEU A 351 -18.23 30.45 1.65
CA LEU A 351 -18.07 30.27 0.21
C LEU A 351 -17.30 28.98 -0.08
N THR A 352 -17.73 28.30 -1.13
CA THR A 352 -16.97 27.22 -1.79
C THR A 352 -16.38 27.72 -3.08
N PHE A 353 -15.17 27.28 -3.42
CA PHE A 353 -14.41 27.77 -4.56
C PHE A 353 -14.19 26.65 -5.57
N GLU A 354 -14.62 26.86 -6.81
CA GLU A 354 -14.35 25.97 -7.94
C GLU A 354 -13.54 26.73 -9.01
N TRP A 355 -12.36 26.22 -9.33
CA TRP A 355 -11.48 26.79 -10.33
C TRP A 355 -11.49 25.95 -11.60
N THR A 356 -11.62 26.62 -12.75
CA THR A 356 -11.50 26.00 -14.08
C THR A 356 -10.42 26.71 -14.89
N ILE A 357 -9.71 25.95 -15.74
CA ILE A 357 -8.77 26.50 -16.72
C ILE A 357 -9.10 25.90 -18.08
N ASP A 358 -9.28 26.75 -19.09
CA ASP A 358 -9.76 26.44 -20.43
C ASP A 358 -11.03 25.55 -20.45
N GLY A 359 -11.88 25.75 -19.43
CA GLY A 359 -13.14 25.02 -19.27
C GLY A 359 -13.01 23.66 -18.58
N ASN A 360 -11.81 23.23 -18.20
CA ASN A 360 -11.59 22.01 -17.42
C ASN A 360 -11.62 22.34 -15.92
N SER A 361 -12.54 21.71 -15.17
CA SER A 361 -12.57 21.81 -13.71
C SER A 361 -11.32 21.19 -13.10
N LEU A 362 -10.66 21.95 -12.24
CA LEU A 362 -9.58 21.44 -11.42
C LEU A 362 -10.18 20.64 -10.26
N PRO A 363 -9.54 19.55 -9.79
CA PRO A 363 -9.98 18.77 -8.65
C PRO A 363 -9.70 19.50 -7.32
N LEU A 364 -10.01 20.79 -7.26
CA LEU A 364 -9.67 21.74 -6.20
C LEU A 364 -10.90 22.36 -5.55
N ALA A 365 -12.10 21.78 -5.75
CA ALA A 365 -13.30 22.19 -5.04
C ALA A 365 -13.03 22.16 -3.54
N SER A 366 -12.81 23.34 -2.96
CA SER A 366 -12.33 23.48 -1.59
C SER A 366 -12.88 24.74 -0.94
N LEU A 367 -12.82 24.78 0.39
CA LEU A 367 -13.08 25.97 1.18
C LEU A 367 -11.87 26.92 1.20
N ASP A 368 -10.76 26.53 0.56
CA ASP A 368 -9.55 27.33 0.53
C ASP A 368 -9.64 28.33 -0.64
N PRO A 369 -9.69 29.64 -0.36
CA PRO A 369 -9.69 30.65 -1.42
C PRO A 369 -8.35 30.73 -2.16
N ALA A 370 -7.26 30.16 -1.62
CA ALA A 370 -5.93 30.28 -2.19
C ALA A 370 -5.25 28.92 -2.47
N PRO A 371 -5.84 28.07 -3.33
CA PRO A 371 -5.27 26.75 -3.59
C PRO A 371 -3.93 26.85 -4.32
N ILE A 372 -3.02 25.95 -3.96
CA ILE A 372 -1.75 25.75 -4.68
C ILE A 372 -2.02 24.78 -5.82
N LEU A 373 -1.80 25.25 -7.04
CA LEU A 373 -1.84 24.44 -8.23
C LEU A 373 -0.42 23.96 -8.54
N ASP A 374 -0.17 22.68 -8.27
CA ASP A 374 1.09 22.05 -8.67
C ASP A 374 1.10 21.68 -10.16
N TRP A 375 2.28 21.33 -10.65
CA TRP A 375 2.48 21.01 -12.06
C TRP A 375 1.72 19.75 -12.50
N ALA A 376 1.57 18.76 -11.62
CA ALA A 376 0.85 17.53 -11.95
C ALA A 376 -0.66 17.78 -12.14
N MET A 377 -1.24 18.71 -11.37
CA MET A 377 -2.63 19.12 -11.50
C MET A 377 -2.90 19.88 -12.81
N LEU A 378 -1.99 20.75 -13.24
CA LEU A 378 -2.08 21.42 -14.54
C LEU A 378 -2.11 20.40 -15.68
N VAL A 379 -1.23 19.40 -15.61
CA VAL A 379 -1.13 18.34 -16.62
C VAL A 379 -2.39 17.47 -16.65
N ALA A 380 -2.92 17.13 -15.49
CA ALA A 380 -4.19 16.40 -15.38
C ALA A 380 -5.36 17.19 -15.98
N ALA A 381 -5.30 18.53 -15.97
CA ALA A 381 -6.25 19.42 -16.61
C ALA A 381 -5.98 19.66 -18.11
N GLY A 382 -5.01 18.94 -18.70
CA GLY A 382 -4.64 19.05 -20.11
C GLY A 382 -3.72 20.23 -20.44
N ILE A 383 -3.20 20.92 -19.42
CA ILE A 383 -2.30 22.07 -19.57
C ILE A 383 -0.87 21.54 -19.45
N CYS A 384 -0.24 21.31 -20.60
CA CYS A 384 1.07 20.66 -20.68
C CYS A 384 2.08 21.43 -21.53
N ASP A 385 1.71 22.60 -22.05
CA ASP A 385 2.55 23.44 -22.91
C ASP A 385 2.74 24.84 -22.27
N PRO A 386 3.85 25.52 -22.54
CA PRO A 386 3.96 26.95 -22.28
C PRO A 386 2.96 27.75 -23.12
N GLY A 387 2.41 28.81 -22.56
CA GLY A 387 1.41 29.60 -23.27
C GLY A 387 0.51 30.45 -22.38
N GLN A 388 -0.50 31.04 -23.00
CA GLN A 388 -1.55 31.76 -22.30
C GLN A 388 -2.83 30.92 -22.24
N TYR A 389 -3.35 30.80 -21.02
CA TYR A 389 -4.55 30.05 -20.69
C TYR A 389 -5.59 30.99 -20.07
N SER A 390 -6.85 30.67 -20.29
CA SER A 390 -7.98 31.38 -19.69
C SER A 390 -8.50 30.61 -18.49
N GLY A 391 -8.80 31.28 -17.39
CA GLY A 391 -9.33 30.64 -16.19
C GLY A 391 -10.58 31.31 -15.67
N GLN A 392 -11.36 30.57 -14.89
CA GLN A 392 -12.55 31.06 -14.22
C GLN A 392 -12.60 30.52 -12.79
N LEU A 393 -12.85 31.42 -11.84
CA LEU A 393 -13.27 31.08 -10.48
C LEU A 393 -14.79 31.17 -10.41
N THR A 394 -15.44 30.10 -9.98
CA THR A 394 -16.84 30.08 -9.57
C THR A 394 -16.89 29.97 -8.07
N VAL A 395 -17.58 30.89 -7.40
CA VAL A 395 -17.86 30.81 -5.96
C VAL A 395 -19.33 30.51 -5.74
N THR A 396 -19.61 29.63 -4.79
CA THR A 396 -20.97 29.20 -4.42
C THR A 396 -21.16 29.39 -2.92
N ASP A 397 -22.25 30.06 -2.53
CA ASP A 397 -22.64 30.24 -1.13
C ASP A 397 -23.34 28.99 -0.54
N GLU A 398 -23.73 29.06 0.74
CA GLU A 398 -24.45 27.98 1.42
C GLU A 398 -25.90 27.80 0.93
N GLY A 399 -26.51 28.85 0.36
CA GLY A 399 -27.84 28.82 -0.27
C GLY A 399 -27.82 28.22 -1.69
N GLY A 400 -26.63 27.95 -2.23
CA GLY A 400 -26.41 27.42 -3.57
C GLY A 400 -26.41 28.48 -4.68
N ALA A 401 -26.45 29.79 -4.37
CA ALA A 401 -26.28 30.81 -5.40
C ALA A 401 -24.80 30.96 -5.76
N MET A 402 -24.55 31.32 -7.02
CA MET A 402 -23.22 31.27 -7.61
C MET A 402 -22.87 32.54 -8.36
N HIS A 403 -21.59 32.90 -8.35
CA HIS A 403 -21.02 33.92 -9.22
C HIS A 403 -19.67 33.48 -9.75
N ALA A 404 -19.32 33.91 -10.96
CA ALA A 404 -18.05 33.56 -11.58
C ALA A 404 -17.26 34.81 -11.99
N ASP A 405 -15.94 34.75 -11.85
CA ASP A 405 -15.00 35.77 -12.31
C ASP A 405 -13.85 35.12 -13.10
N SER A 406 -13.33 35.83 -14.10
CA SER A 406 -12.34 35.31 -15.04
C SER A 406 -10.94 35.85 -14.77
N PHE A 407 -9.92 35.03 -15.00
CA PHE A 407 -8.51 35.42 -14.91
C PHE A 407 -7.71 34.90 -16.11
N SER A 408 -6.49 35.41 -16.26
CA SER A 408 -5.52 34.90 -17.25
C SER A 408 -4.31 34.29 -16.56
N LEU A 409 -3.81 33.19 -17.12
CA LEU A 409 -2.67 32.42 -16.63
C LEU A 409 -1.61 32.37 -17.75
N THR A 410 -0.38 32.80 -17.49
CA THR A 410 0.74 32.70 -18.45
C THR A 410 1.81 31.78 -17.89
N ILE A 411 2.13 30.74 -18.65
CA ILE A 411 3.21 29.78 -18.34
C ILE A 411 4.39 30.11 -19.26
N HIS A 412 5.53 30.49 -18.68
CA HIS A 412 6.75 30.73 -19.44
C HIS A 412 7.52 29.42 -19.63
N ASN A 413 8.06 29.24 -20.85
CA ASN A 413 8.93 28.12 -21.21
C ASN A 413 10.29 28.22 -20.48
N GLN A 414 10.85 27.09 -20.09
CA GLN A 414 12.19 26.95 -19.52
C GLN A 414 13.11 26.20 -20.50
N GLN A 415 14.39 26.57 -20.51
CA GLN A 415 15.37 25.92 -21.40
C GLN A 415 15.70 24.48 -20.94
N PRO A 416 15.88 23.53 -21.87
CA PRO A 416 16.36 22.19 -21.53
C PRO A 416 17.78 22.22 -20.95
N LEU A 417 18.09 21.27 -20.08
CA LEU A 417 19.43 21.00 -19.58
C LEU A 417 20.06 19.84 -20.37
N VAL A 418 21.20 20.09 -20.99
CA VAL A 418 21.95 19.08 -21.78
C VAL A 418 23.37 19.02 -21.26
N THR A 419 23.86 17.81 -20.98
CA THR A 419 25.27 17.58 -20.64
C THR A 419 25.86 16.40 -21.41
N LEU A 420 27.12 16.55 -21.80
CA LEU A 420 27.98 15.53 -22.40
C LEU A 420 29.21 15.31 -21.52
N PRO A 421 29.88 14.15 -21.58
CA PRO A 421 31.19 13.98 -20.97
C PRO A 421 32.21 14.93 -21.61
N LEU A 422 33.27 15.27 -20.87
CA LEU A 422 34.23 16.29 -21.28
C LEU A 422 35.07 15.88 -22.50
N SER A 423 35.44 14.61 -22.59
CA SER A 423 36.25 14.08 -23.68
C SER A 423 36.12 12.57 -23.83
N LEU A 424 36.25 12.06 -25.05
CA LEU A 424 36.35 10.65 -25.38
C LEU A 424 37.62 10.41 -26.22
N SER A 425 38.24 9.23 -26.06
CA SER A 425 39.30 8.75 -26.93
C SER A 425 38.83 7.49 -27.66
N VAL A 426 38.98 7.47 -28.98
CA VAL A 426 38.63 6.34 -29.85
C VAL A 426 39.75 6.09 -30.86
N PHE A 427 39.77 4.93 -31.48
CA PHE A 427 40.65 4.64 -32.62
C PHE A 427 39.97 5.03 -33.94
N ASP A 428 40.74 5.21 -34.99
CA ASP A 428 40.21 5.43 -36.34
C ASP A 428 39.38 4.22 -36.78
N GLY A 429 38.27 4.47 -37.47
CA GLY A 429 37.30 3.43 -37.83
C GLY A 429 36.37 2.98 -36.71
N ASP A 430 36.61 3.36 -35.45
CA ASP A 430 35.67 3.11 -34.35
C ASP A 430 34.37 3.92 -34.53
N ASN A 431 33.27 3.27 -34.21
CA ASN A 431 31.95 3.89 -34.14
C ASN A 431 31.75 4.59 -32.79
N VAL A 432 31.52 5.91 -32.81
CA VAL A 432 31.09 6.68 -31.65
C VAL A 432 29.57 6.76 -31.63
N THR A 433 28.94 6.18 -30.61
CA THR A 433 27.49 6.28 -30.39
C THR A 433 27.19 7.18 -29.19
N VAL A 434 26.29 8.16 -29.36
CA VAL A 434 25.93 9.16 -28.32
C VAL A 434 25.14 8.55 -27.14
N SER A 435 24.63 7.33 -27.28
CA SER A 435 24.00 6.55 -26.20
C SER A 435 24.96 5.57 -25.52
N SER A 436 26.21 5.46 -25.98
CA SER A 436 27.18 4.53 -25.39
C SER A 436 27.50 4.90 -23.93
N PRO A 437 27.86 3.95 -23.06
CA PRO A 437 28.23 4.22 -21.67
C PRO A 437 29.36 5.25 -21.51
N ASN A 438 30.24 5.33 -22.52
CA ASN A 438 31.39 6.22 -22.54
C ASN A 438 31.08 7.61 -23.14
N MET A 439 29.90 7.78 -23.73
CA MET A 439 29.42 9.04 -24.32
C MET A 439 27.97 9.34 -23.92
N THR A 440 27.53 8.92 -22.73
CA THR A 440 26.11 9.08 -22.35
C THR A 440 25.77 10.55 -22.16
N ALA A 441 24.96 11.09 -23.06
CA ALA A 441 24.33 12.38 -22.89
C ALA A 441 23.20 12.28 -21.86
N THR A 442 23.16 13.20 -20.90
CA THR A 442 21.97 13.37 -20.05
C THR A 442 21.25 14.62 -20.48
N ILE A 443 19.98 14.44 -20.82
CA ILE A 443 19.07 15.52 -21.13
C ILE A 443 18.03 15.51 -20.02
N ASP A 444 17.94 16.62 -19.32
CA ASP A 444 16.89 16.85 -18.34
C ASP A 444 16.08 18.04 -18.82
N ASP A 445 14.78 17.89 -18.79
CA ASP A 445 13.87 18.99 -18.97
C ASP A 445 12.85 18.96 -17.85
N VAL A 446 12.66 20.13 -17.25
CA VAL A 446 11.67 20.38 -16.21
C VAL A 446 10.27 20.39 -16.82
N SER A 447 10.17 20.70 -18.12
CA SER A 447 8.96 20.59 -18.91
C SER A 447 8.51 19.12 -19.09
N LEU A 448 7.23 18.95 -19.47
CA LEU A 448 6.64 17.64 -19.82
C LEU A 448 6.47 17.46 -21.33
N ASP A 449 7.16 18.25 -22.15
CA ASP A 449 7.37 17.93 -23.56
C ASP A 449 8.39 16.78 -23.74
N LYS A 450 8.67 16.00 -22.68
CA LYS A 450 9.41 14.73 -22.69
C LYS A 450 8.91 13.85 -23.84
N GLY A 451 9.64 13.88 -24.96
CA GLY A 451 9.31 13.17 -26.19
C GLY A 451 8.77 14.02 -27.36
N ARG A 452 8.85 15.36 -27.29
CA ARG A 452 8.57 16.31 -28.38
C ARG A 452 9.73 17.27 -28.67
N HIS A 453 10.89 17.07 -28.05
CA HIS A 453 12.10 17.81 -28.38
C HIS A 453 12.67 17.38 -29.74
N THR A 454 13.48 18.26 -30.32
CA THR A 454 14.37 17.93 -31.43
C THR A 454 15.82 17.95 -30.97
N PHE A 455 16.65 17.11 -31.57
CA PHE A 455 18.09 17.10 -31.33
C PHE A 455 18.86 17.29 -32.64
N SER A 456 20.07 17.82 -32.53
CA SER A 456 21.08 17.83 -33.60
C SER A 456 22.45 17.51 -33.02
N VAL A 457 23.17 16.58 -33.67
CA VAL A 457 24.53 16.17 -33.33
C VAL A 457 25.46 16.59 -34.48
N ASP A 458 26.36 17.53 -34.22
CA ASP A 458 27.46 17.88 -35.11
C ASP A 458 28.73 17.18 -34.61
N TRP A 459 29.30 16.30 -35.44
CA TRP A 459 30.46 15.49 -35.10
C TRP A 459 31.79 16.25 -35.15
N GLY A 460 31.79 17.50 -35.66
CA GLY A 460 32.95 18.39 -35.63
C GLY A 460 34.03 18.09 -36.69
N ASP A 461 33.78 17.14 -37.59
CA ASP A 461 34.69 16.71 -38.67
C ASP A 461 34.26 17.21 -40.06
N SER A 462 33.36 18.21 -40.10
CA SER A 462 32.76 18.80 -41.31
C SER A 462 31.78 17.93 -42.08
N THR A 463 31.40 16.77 -41.52
CA THR A 463 30.24 16.00 -42.00
C THR A 463 28.93 16.72 -41.68
N SER A 464 27.83 16.27 -42.29
CA SER A 464 26.52 16.89 -42.04
C SER A 464 26.01 16.46 -40.66
N PRO A 465 25.50 17.40 -39.84
CA PRO A 465 24.95 17.04 -38.53
C PRO A 465 23.79 16.06 -38.66
N ASP A 466 23.76 15.06 -37.78
CA ASP A 466 22.58 14.22 -37.59
C ASP A 466 21.51 15.00 -36.83
N SER A 467 20.25 14.72 -37.11
CA SER A 467 19.13 15.36 -36.42
C SER A 467 17.92 14.46 -36.37
N GLY A 468 17.06 14.70 -35.38
CA GLY A 468 15.84 13.91 -35.20
C GLY A 468 14.96 14.44 -34.07
N THR A 469 13.94 13.68 -33.72
CA THR A 469 13.03 13.94 -32.60
C THR A 469 13.33 12.98 -31.46
N LEU A 470 13.32 13.49 -30.22
CA LEU A 470 13.34 12.64 -29.03
C LEU A 470 11.92 12.11 -28.82
N THR A 471 11.73 10.82 -28.54
CA THR A 471 10.39 10.21 -28.36
C THR A 471 10.36 9.43 -27.05
N GLY A 472 9.34 9.65 -26.20
CA GLY A 472 9.24 8.98 -24.90
C GLY A 472 10.07 9.64 -23.78
N PRO A 473 10.40 8.92 -22.68
CA PRO A 473 11.40 9.41 -21.72
C PRO A 473 12.68 9.74 -22.48
N ILE A 474 13.37 10.80 -22.08
CA ILE A 474 14.34 11.58 -22.87
C ILE A 474 15.59 10.76 -23.25
N PHE A 475 15.43 9.75 -24.11
CA PHE A 475 16.49 8.93 -24.66
C PHE A 475 16.82 9.44 -26.05
N LEU A 476 18.09 9.74 -26.27
CA LEU A 476 18.61 9.91 -27.62
C LEU A 476 18.53 8.56 -28.34
N PRO A 477 18.08 8.53 -29.61
CA PRO A 477 18.26 7.35 -30.43
C PRO A 477 19.76 7.03 -30.58
N ASP A 478 20.08 5.77 -30.89
CA ASP A 478 21.45 5.35 -31.18
C ASP A 478 21.92 6.02 -32.48
N VAL A 479 22.49 7.22 -32.35
CA VAL A 479 23.16 7.94 -33.43
C VAL A 479 24.64 7.59 -33.37
N THR A 480 25.15 7.04 -34.46
CA THR A 480 26.51 6.50 -34.56
C THR A 480 27.28 7.17 -35.70
N HIS A 481 28.54 7.50 -35.46
CA HIS A 481 29.44 8.08 -36.45
C HIS A 481 30.85 7.52 -36.35
N ALA A 482 31.50 7.31 -37.49
CA ALA A 482 32.88 6.86 -37.58
C ALA A 482 33.77 8.02 -38.02
N TYR A 483 34.91 8.18 -37.35
CA TYR A 483 35.89 9.20 -37.71
C TYR A 483 36.97 8.61 -38.62
N ASP A 484 37.00 9.07 -39.87
CA ASP A 484 37.96 8.60 -40.90
C ASP A 484 39.30 9.37 -40.88
N GLN A 485 39.47 10.33 -39.97
CA GLN A 485 40.66 11.17 -39.88
C GLN A 485 41.17 11.21 -38.46
N LEU A 486 42.49 11.10 -38.30
CA LEU A 486 43.16 11.34 -37.03
C LEU A 486 43.04 12.80 -36.62
N GLY A 487 42.77 13.07 -35.35
CA GLY A 487 42.65 14.43 -34.87
C GLY A 487 41.83 14.59 -33.60
N ILE A 488 41.55 15.85 -33.27
CA ILE A 488 40.65 16.23 -32.18
C ILE A 488 39.45 16.92 -32.82
N PHE A 489 38.27 16.33 -32.62
CA PHE A 489 37.00 16.82 -33.14
C PHE A 489 36.13 17.33 -32.00
N SER A 490 35.45 18.46 -32.22
CA SER A 490 34.55 19.06 -31.25
C SER A 490 33.12 18.63 -31.53
N LEU A 491 32.69 17.53 -30.91
CA LEU A 491 31.31 17.07 -30.98
C LEU A 491 30.40 18.05 -30.26
N SER A 492 29.28 18.44 -30.86
CA SER A 492 28.25 19.25 -30.22
C SER A 492 26.86 18.62 -30.34
N LEU A 493 26.16 18.53 -29.20
CA LEU A 493 24.78 18.09 -29.11
C LEU A 493 23.91 19.29 -28.76
N THR A 494 22.99 19.64 -29.64
CA THR A 494 22.00 20.70 -29.40
C THR A 494 20.62 20.06 -29.25
N VAL A 495 19.93 20.36 -28.15
CA VAL A 495 18.53 19.97 -27.92
C VAL A 495 17.68 21.22 -27.94
N THR A 496 16.57 21.18 -28.67
CA THR A 496 15.59 22.26 -28.76
C THR A 496 14.25 21.74 -28.27
N ASP A 497 13.67 22.44 -27.29
CA ASP A 497 12.35 22.14 -26.75
C ASP A 497 11.22 22.58 -27.70
N ILE A 498 9.98 22.26 -27.35
CA ILE A 498 8.81 22.64 -28.14
C ILE A 498 8.51 24.15 -28.11
N GLY A 499 8.97 24.86 -27.07
CA GLY A 499 8.94 26.32 -26.96
C GLY A 499 9.91 27.03 -27.92
N GLY A 500 10.83 26.29 -28.53
CA GLY A 500 11.84 26.77 -29.47
C GLY A 500 13.13 27.24 -28.81
N GLU A 501 13.25 27.11 -27.49
CA GLU A 501 14.48 27.39 -26.78
C GLU A 501 15.44 26.19 -26.89
N SER A 502 16.75 26.46 -26.92
CA SER A 502 17.75 25.42 -27.19
C SER A 502 18.96 25.52 -26.28
N ARG A 503 19.59 24.37 -26.02
CA ARG A 503 20.85 24.27 -25.31
C ARG A 503 21.81 23.34 -26.05
N THR A 504 23.07 23.75 -26.09
CA THR A 504 24.17 22.99 -26.69
C THR A 504 25.15 22.53 -25.62
N ALA A 505 25.49 21.24 -25.64
CA ALA A 505 26.62 20.66 -24.92
C ALA A 505 27.71 20.28 -25.93
N THR A 506 28.98 20.29 -25.49
CA THR A 506 30.13 19.94 -26.34
C THR A 506 31.03 18.92 -25.66
N SER A 507 31.60 18.01 -26.44
CA SER A 507 32.61 17.03 -26.01
C SER A 507 33.78 17.03 -27.00
N MET A 508 34.99 16.76 -26.51
CA MET A 508 36.17 16.60 -27.36
C MET A 508 36.42 15.11 -27.68
N VAL A 509 36.36 14.73 -28.95
CA VAL A 509 36.70 13.37 -29.41
C VAL A 509 38.12 13.37 -29.95
N THR A 510 39.00 12.56 -29.35
CA THR A 510 40.37 12.34 -29.83
C THR A 510 40.43 11.02 -30.56
N VAL A 511 40.78 11.06 -31.84
CA VAL A 511 40.89 9.88 -32.72
C VAL A 511 42.37 9.52 -32.84
N GLN A 512 42.72 8.35 -32.33
CA GLN A 512 44.07 7.80 -32.32
C GLN A 512 44.21 6.73 -33.41
N ASN A 513 45.44 6.44 -33.82
CA ASN A 513 45.72 5.38 -34.79
C ASN A 513 45.67 4.01 -34.13
N HIS A 514 45.08 3.01 -34.79
CA HIS A 514 45.20 1.61 -34.40
C HIS A 514 46.49 0.99 -34.98
N ASP A 515 47.43 0.56 -34.14
CA ASP A 515 48.65 -0.11 -34.64
C ASP A 515 48.31 -1.52 -35.20
N PRO A 516 48.99 -2.02 -36.27
CA PRO A 516 48.77 -3.36 -36.79
C PRO A 516 49.29 -4.44 -35.82
N ASP A 517 48.91 -5.70 -36.04
CA ASP A 517 49.47 -6.89 -35.38
C ASP A 517 50.10 -7.82 -36.43
N VAL A 518 51.19 -8.54 -36.11
CA VAL A 518 51.89 -9.44 -37.05
C VAL A 518 52.34 -10.73 -36.37
N VAL A 519 52.17 -11.87 -37.07
CA VAL A 519 52.54 -13.21 -36.59
C VAL A 519 53.30 -13.97 -37.67
N ILE A 520 54.38 -14.67 -37.27
CA ILE A 520 55.14 -15.56 -38.16
C ILE A 520 54.89 -17.03 -37.81
N THR A 521 54.42 -17.82 -38.78
CA THR A 521 54.19 -19.27 -38.62
C THR A 521 55.09 -20.09 -39.57
N PRO A 522 55.87 -21.07 -39.06
CA PRO A 522 56.69 -21.96 -39.89
C PRO A 522 55.85 -23.05 -40.56
N SER A 523 56.30 -23.58 -41.71
CA SER A 523 55.68 -24.75 -42.34
C SER A 523 55.92 -26.04 -41.54
N SER A 524 55.05 -27.03 -41.75
CA SER A 524 55.05 -28.33 -41.03
C SER A 524 56.30 -29.20 -41.26
N ALA A 525 57.22 -28.79 -42.14
CA ALA A 525 58.47 -29.49 -42.44
C ALA A 525 59.66 -29.07 -41.52
N GLY A 526 59.44 -28.14 -40.58
CA GLY A 526 60.44 -27.70 -39.60
C GLY A 526 61.34 -26.55 -40.08
N ASN A 527 62.06 -25.92 -39.14
CA ASN A 527 62.82 -24.68 -39.36
C ASN A 527 64.28 -24.89 -39.83
N VAL A 528 64.59 -26.07 -40.41
CA VAL A 528 65.96 -26.43 -40.81
C VAL A 528 66.08 -26.49 -42.33
N ILE A 529 67.06 -25.79 -42.90
CA ILE A 529 67.38 -25.79 -44.34
C ILE A 529 68.86 -26.10 -44.59
N LEU A 530 69.22 -26.45 -45.83
CA LEU A 530 70.62 -26.71 -46.22
C LEU A 530 71.32 -25.43 -46.67
N GLU A 531 72.63 -25.35 -46.47
CA GLU A 531 73.51 -24.32 -47.02
C GLU A 531 73.29 -24.20 -48.54
N GLY A 532 73.02 -22.97 -49.01
CA GLY A 532 72.67 -22.70 -50.40
C GLY A 532 71.18 -22.85 -50.73
N SER A 533 70.30 -23.01 -49.74
CA SER A 533 68.84 -23.03 -49.92
C SER A 533 68.21 -21.65 -49.75
N THR A 534 67.10 -21.41 -50.45
CA THR A 534 66.31 -20.17 -50.36
C THR A 534 65.14 -20.37 -49.40
N LEU A 535 64.96 -19.46 -48.44
CA LEU A 535 63.76 -19.35 -47.62
C LEU A 535 62.73 -18.45 -48.30
N LEU A 536 61.47 -18.83 -48.26
CA LEU A 536 60.35 -18.10 -48.87
C LEU A 536 59.31 -17.69 -47.82
N PHE A 537 58.81 -16.46 -47.92
CA PHE A 537 57.57 -15.98 -47.31
C PHE A 537 56.53 -15.79 -48.42
N GLY A 538 55.43 -16.54 -48.36
CA GLY A 538 54.40 -16.57 -49.42
C GLY A 538 52.98 -16.69 -48.85
N PRO A 539 51.94 -16.60 -49.71
CA PRO A 539 50.54 -16.62 -49.30
C PRO A 539 49.97 -18.03 -49.06
N ASN A 540 50.73 -19.10 -49.29
CA ASN A 540 50.26 -20.49 -49.11
C ASN A 540 51.46 -21.46 -48.90
N PRO A 541 51.51 -22.26 -47.81
CA PRO A 541 52.59 -23.22 -47.60
C PRO A 541 52.39 -24.42 -48.52
N SER A 542 53.29 -24.59 -49.47
CA SER A 542 53.58 -25.92 -50.00
C SER A 542 54.21 -26.74 -48.86
N SER A 543 53.97 -28.04 -48.81
CA SER A 543 54.52 -28.94 -47.76
C SER A 543 56.05 -29.18 -47.90
N VAL A 544 56.79 -28.16 -48.30
CA VAL A 544 58.21 -28.18 -48.63
C VAL A 544 58.99 -27.47 -47.52
N SER A 545 60.16 -28.01 -47.15
CA SER A 545 61.07 -27.35 -46.20
C SER A 545 61.53 -26.00 -46.75
N GLY A 546 61.46 -24.95 -45.94
CA GLY A 546 61.94 -23.60 -46.30
C GLY A 546 60.87 -22.56 -46.61
N GLU A 547 59.62 -22.76 -46.19
CA GLU A 547 58.53 -21.79 -46.34
C GLU A 547 58.00 -21.30 -44.98
N PHE A 548 57.82 -19.99 -44.84
CA PHE A 548 57.27 -19.29 -43.67
C PHE A 548 56.07 -18.44 -44.09
N HIS A 549 55.16 -18.17 -43.15
CA HIS A 549 54.03 -17.28 -43.35
C HIS A 549 54.14 -16.14 -42.36
N ALA A 550 54.06 -14.90 -42.84
CA ALA A 550 53.97 -13.72 -42.01
C ALA A 550 52.63 -13.05 -42.31
N GLN A 551 51.65 -13.31 -41.45
CA GLN A 551 50.31 -12.71 -41.53
C GLN A 551 50.24 -11.51 -40.60
N PHE A 552 49.56 -10.46 -41.03
CA PHE A 552 49.25 -9.32 -40.18
C PHE A 552 47.74 -9.07 -40.17
N ASN A 553 47.28 -8.28 -39.21
CA ASN A 553 45.90 -7.83 -39.10
C ASN A 553 45.90 -6.38 -38.65
N ASP A 554 45.05 -5.57 -39.25
CA ASP A 554 44.82 -4.18 -38.86
C ASP A 554 43.31 -3.92 -38.83
N LEU A 555 42.85 -3.32 -37.74
CA LEU A 555 41.43 -3.02 -37.53
C LEU A 555 40.98 -1.77 -38.29
N SER A 556 41.92 -1.04 -38.91
CA SER A 556 41.66 0.08 -39.81
C SER A 556 41.61 -0.39 -41.28
N PRO A 557 40.44 -0.77 -41.83
CA PRO A 557 40.33 -1.40 -43.16
C PRO A 557 40.69 -0.47 -44.34
N GLN A 558 40.96 0.82 -44.08
CA GLN A 558 41.41 1.78 -45.09
C GLN A 558 42.93 1.97 -45.10
N ASP A 559 43.65 1.38 -44.16
CA ASP A 559 45.10 1.54 -44.06
C ASP A 559 45.85 0.70 -45.10
N THR A 560 46.92 1.29 -45.63
CA THR A 560 47.85 0.61 -46.53
C THR A 560 49.13 0.27 -45.80
N HIS A 561 49.57 -0.97 -45.88
CA HIS A 561 50.70 -1.46 -45.10
C HIS A 561 52.01 -1.50 -45.91
N THR A 562 53.12 -1.27 -45.22
CA THR A 562 54.48 -1.53 -45.72
C THR A 562 55.20 -2.49 -44.80
N ALA A 563 56.17 -3.26 -45.28
CA ALA A 563 56.89 -4.21 -44.44
C ALA A 563 58.41 -4.20 -44.68
N LEU A 564 59.16 -4.45 -43.61
CA LEU A 564 60.60 -4.67 -43.59
C LEU A 564 60.87 -6.08 -43.06
N ILE A 565 61.82 -6.78 -43.66
CA ILE A 565 62.34 -8.05 -43.14
C ILE A 565 63.82 -7.92 -42.79
N ASP A 566 64.20 -8.37 -41.61
CA ASP A 566 65.57 -8.61 -41.15
C ASP A 566 65.83 -10.11 -41.22
N TRP A 567 66.79 -10.55 -42.03
CA TRP A 567 67.09 -11.98 -42.20
C TRP A 567 68.03 -12.55 -41.13
N GLY A 568 68.54 -11.72 -40.22
CA GLY A 568 69.45 -12.15 -39.14
C GLY A 568 70.90 -12.39 -39.59
N ASP A 569 71.22 -12.19 -40.87
CA ASP A 569 72.57 -12.26 -41.45
C ASP A 569 73.19 -10.86 -41.67
N GLY A 570 72.52 -9.82 -41.17
CA GLY A 570 72.88 -8.41 -41.35
C GLY A 570 72.20 -7.71 -42.52
N LEU A 571 71.37 -8.41 -43.31
CA LEU A 571 70.53 -7.82 -44.35
C LEU A 571 69.13 -7.48 -43.82
N VAL A 572 68.79 -6.19 -43.85
CA VAL A 572 67.43 -5.67 -43.64
C VAL A 572 66.95 -5.00 -44.92
N GLN A 573 65.77 -5.36 -45.40
CA GLN A 573 65.24 -4.83 -46.65
C GLN A 573 63.71 -4.67 -46.65
N PRO A 574 63.18 -3.71 -47.43
CA PRO A 574 61.75 -3.61 -47.67
C PRO A 574 61.26 -4.80 -48.50
N VAL A 575 60.08 -5.28 -48.15
CA VAL A 575 59.41 -6.42 -48.78
C VAL A 575 58.01 -6.05 -49.23
N ALA A 576 57.48 -6.81 -50.18
CA ALA A 576 56.13 -6.57 -50.67
C ALA A 576 55.11 -7.06 -49.64
N VAL A 577 53.98 -6.36 -49.58
CA VAL A 577 52.83 -6.73 -48.76
C VAL A 577 51.66 -6.99 -49.69
N ASP A 578 51.03 -8.15 -49.54
CA ASP A 578 49.76 -8.46 -50.17
C ASP A 578 48.63 -7.92 -49.29
N GLN A 579 48.07 -6.76 -49.68
CA GLN A 579 47.01 -6.08 -48.92
C GLN A 579 45.65 -6.80 -49.01
N GLU A 580 45.47 -7.73 -49.95
CA GLU A 580 44.19 -8.44 -50.11
C GLU A 580 44.09 -9.65 -49.18
N ASN A 581 45.25 -10.22 -48.82
CA ASN A 581 45.34 -11.43 -48.00
C ASN A 581 46.09 -11.19 -46.67
N ASP A 582 46.50 -9.95 -46.41
CA ASP A 582 47.28 -9.52 -45.25
C ASP A 582 48.53 -10.36 -44.98
N VAL A 583 49.32 -10.60 -46.03
CA VAL A 583 50.56 -11.41 -45.97
C VAL A 583 51.78 -10.63 -46.45
N VAL A 584 52.91 -10.82 -45.77
CA VAL A 584 54.22 -10.33 -46.22
C VAL A 584 54.89 -11.32 -47.17
N LEU A 585 55.39 -10.82 -48.32
CA LEU A 585 56.00 -11.62 -49.38
C LEU A 585 57.50 -11.34 -49.49
N ALA A 586 58.34 -12.36 -49.27
CA ALA A 586 59.79 -12.21 -49.25
C ALA A 586 60.54 -13.50 -49.66
N SER A 587 61.80 -13.39 -50.06
CA SER A 587 62.68 -14.54 -50.28
C SER A 587 64.14 -14.21 -50.02
N HIS A 588 64.90 -15.19 -49.52
CA HIS A 588 66.33 -15.00 -49.22
C HIS A 588 67.15 -16.28 -49.24
N LEU A 589 68.39 -16.19 -49.71
CA LEU A 589 69.33 -17.31 -49.85
C LEU A 589 70.34 -17.28 -48.70
N PHE A 590 70.43 -18.37 -47.92
CA PHE A 590 71.44 -18.49 -46.87
C PHE A 590 72.69 -19.22 -47.40
N GLY A 591 73.78 -18.46 -47.55
CA GLY A 591 75.04 -18.95 -48.13
C GLY A 591 76.04 -19.57 -47.16
N THR A 592 75.75 -19.55 -45.85
CA THR A 592 76.60 -20.12 -44.79
C THR A 592 75.74 -20.85 -43.77
N ASP A 593 76.26 -21.93 -43.21
CA ASP A 593 75.64 -22.65 -42.11
C ASP A 593 75.58 -21.78 -40.83
N GLY A 594 74.54 -21.98 -40.02
CA GLY A 594 74.30 -21.18 -38.81
C GLY A 594 72.82 -21.00 -38.47
N THR A 595 72.56 -20.38 -37.32
CA THR A 595 71.20 -20.04 -36.86
C THR A 595 70.94 -18.56 -37.10
N TYR A 596 69.85 -18.24 -37.80
CA TYR A 596 69.46 -16.87 -38.15
C TYR A 596 68.14 -16.51 -37.48
N THR A 597 68.05 -15.32 -36.88
CA THR A 597 66.80 -14.79 -36.30
C THR A 597 66.18 -13.82 -37.31
N ILE A 598 65.03 -14.21 -37.86
CA ILE A 598 64.31 -13.45 -38.87
C ILE A 598 63.28 -12.57 -38.18
N GLY A 599 63.28 -11.28 -38.47
CA GLY A 599 62.29 -10.32 -37.97
C GLY A 599 61.47 -9.71 -39.09
N VAL A 600 60.15 -9.72 -38.98
CA VAL A 600 59.23 -9.03 -39.90
C VAL A 600 58.59 -7.86 -39.15
N THR A 601 58.73 -6.66 -39.68
CA THR A 601 58.07 -5.45 -39.17
C THR A 601 57.08 -4.95 -40.20
N VAL A 602 55.81 -4.82 -39.82
CA VAL A 602 54.75 -4.21 -40.63
C VAL A 602 54.48 -2.81 -40.10
N THR A 603 54.25 -1.86 -41.00
CA THR A 603 53.97 -0.46 -40.69
C THR A 603 52.75 -0.03 -41.48
N ASP A 604 51.72 0.48 -40.80
CA ASP A 604 50.50 1.00 -41.41
C ASP A 604 50.74 2.35 -42.13
N HIS A 605 49.69 2.95 -42.71
CA HIS A 605 49.83 4.21 -43.47
C HIS A 605 50.11 5.41 -42.55
N ASN A 606 49.67 5.31 -41.30
CA ASN A 606 49.66 6.35 -40.30
C ASN A 606 50.91 6.30 -39.38
N GLY A 607 51.77 5.29 -39.57
CA GLY A 607 53.05 5.10 -38.92
C GLY A 607 53.05 4.18 -37.71
N GLY A 608 51.93 3.51 -37.39
CA GLY A 608 51.87 2.44 -36.40
C GLY A 608 52.63 1.21 -36.88
N THR A 609 53.23 0.45 -35.97
CA THR A 609 54.13 -0.65 -36.33
C THR A 609 53.98 -1.89 -35.47
N ALA A 610 54.08 -3.07 -36.10
CA ALA A 610 54.10 -4.38 -35.45
C ALA A 610 55.37 -5.14 -35.84
N THR A 611 55.98 -5.89 -34.91
CA THR A 611 57.15 -6.73 -35.22
C THR A 611 57.01 -8.15 -34.67
N ALA A 612 57.26 -9.16 -35.50
CA ALA A 612 57.36 -10.56 -35.12
C ALA A 612 58.73 -11.14 -35.48
N THR A 613 59.21 -12.13 -34.72
CA THR A 613 60.51 -12.78 -34.95
C THR A 613 60.43 -14.30 -34.90
N THR A 614 61.27 -14.99 -35.67
CA THR A 614 61.41 -16.45 -35.66
C THR A 614 62.87 -16.89 -35.91
N GLN A 615 63.21 -18.16 -35.69
CA GLN A 615 64.56 -18.71 -35.93
C GLN A 615 64.57 -19.77 -37.04
N VAL A 616 65.62 -19.74 -37.87
CA VAL A 616 65.92 -20.73 -38.93
C VAL A 616 67.34 -21.27 -38.74
N GLU A 617 67.51 -22.58 -38.85
CA GLU A 617 68.80 -23.29 -38.78
C GLU A 617 69.26 -23.74 -40.18
N VAL A 618 70.51 -23.44 -40.55
CA VAL A 618 71.11 -23.77 -41.86
C VAL A 618 72.26 -24.76 -41.67
N THR A 619 72.25 -25.90 -42.39
CA THR A 619 73.16 -27.05 -42.19
C THR A 619 74.04 -27.40 -43.44
N PRO A 620 75.21 -28.07 -43.30
CA PRO A 620 76.15 -28.36 -44.42
C PRO A 620 75.71 -29.45 -45.45
N ALA A 621 76.33 -29.51 -46.65
CA ALA A 621 75.98 -30.45 -47.75
C ALA A 621 76.84 -31.76 -47.87
N ALA A 622 76.28 -32.90 -48.35
CA ALA A 622 76.88 -34.27 -48.37
C ALA A 622 77.57 -34.73 -49.70
N LEU A 623 78.52 -35.71 -49.67
CA LEU A 623 79.32 -36.24 -50.83
C LEU A 623 79.34 -37.80 -50.98
N SER A 624 79.83 -38.32 -52.13
CA SER A 624 80.01 -39.77 -52.41
C SER A 624 81.47 -40.14 -52.75
N ARG A 625 82.00 -41.23 -52.16
CA ARG A 625 83.43 -41.64 -52.20
C ARG A 625 83.66 -43.11 -52.55
N HIS A 626 84.74 -43.41 -53.26
CA HIS A 626 85.12 -44.76 -53.70
C HIS A 626 86.46 -45.21 -53.09
N TRP A 627 86.56 -46.49 -52.69
CA TRP A 627 87.80 -47.09 -52.19
C TRP A 627 88.45 -48.00 -53.25
N THR A 628 89.73 -47.78 -53.58
CA THR A 628 90.44 -48.54 -54.61
C THR A 628 91.72 -49.18 -54.06
N ASN A 629 91.81 -50.52 -54.04
CA ASN A 629 93.03 -51.23 -53.63
C ASN A 629 93.85 -51.68 -54.85
N SER A 630 95.10 -51.24 -54.93
CA SER A 630 96.09 -51.77 -55.85
C SER A 630 97.42 -51.93 -55.13
N ILE A 631 97.74 -53.18 -54.77
CA ILE A 631 99.06 -53.66 -54.31
C ILE A 631 99.33 -53.47 -52.79
N GLY A 632 98.71 -54.33 -51.97
CA GLY A 632 99.31 -54.87 -50.74
C GLY A 632 99.02 -54.16 -49.41
N ASP A 633 98.57 -52.90 -49.39
CA ASP A 633 98.09 -52.24 -48.17
C ASP A 633 96.60 -52.56 -47.94
N ARG A 634 96.27 -53.07 -46.75
CA ARG A 634 94.92 -53.52 -46.36
C ARG A 634 94.26 -52.61 -45.33
N ASN A 635 94.89 -51.47 -45.00
CA ASN A 635 94.40 -50.56 -43.98
C ASN A 635 93.35 -49.57 -44.54
N TRP A 636 92.12 -49.66 -44.01
CA TRP A 636 90.99 -48.76 -44.31
C TRP A 636 91.23 -47.31 -43.88
N ALA A 637 91.97 -47.11 -42.79
CA ALA A 637 92.21 -45.79 -42.20
C ALA A 637 93.20 -44.92 -43.01
N ASN A 638 93.80 -45.46 -44.08
CA ASN A 638 94.75 -44.72 -44.92
C ASN A 638 93.99 -43.82 -45.92
N PRO A 639 94.03 -42.46 -45.78
CA PRO A 639 93.27 -41.52 -46.63
C PRO A 639 93.64 -41.59 -48.12
N ALA A 640 94.82 -42.12 -48.44
CA ALA A 640 95.31 -42.24 -49.81
C ALA A 640 94.60 -43.34 -50.62
N ASN A 641 93.88 -44.25 -49.97
CA ASN A 641 93.16 -45.34 -50.62
C ASN A 641 91.76 -44.90 -51.12
N TRP A 642 91.40 -43.64 -50.88
CA TRP A 642 90.09 -43.05 -51.17
C TRP A 642 90.13 -42.11 -52.37
N ASN A 643 89.07 -42.14 -53.18
CA ASN A 643 88.84 -41.19 -54.26
C ASN A 643 87.44 -40.56 -54.11
N PRO A 644 87.33 -39.26 -53.84
CA PRO A 644 88.42 -38.30 -53.56
C PRO A 644 89.19 -38.59 -52.25
N PRO A 645 90.48 -38.20 -52.11
CA PRO A 645 91.31 -38.50 -50.93
C PRO A 645 90.77 -37.90 -49.62
N GLY A 646 90.80 -38.67 -48.53
CA GLY A 646 90.28 -38.26 -47.22
C GLY A 646 89.78 -39.46 -46.40
N VAL A 647 89.51 -39.24 -45.10
CA VAL A 647 88.78 -40.23 -44.27
C VAL A 647 87.29 -39.93 -44.44
N PRO A 648 86.44 -40.89 -44.84
CA PRO A 648 84.99 -40.66 -44.93
C PRO A 648 84.37 -40.39 -43.56
N ASP A 649 83.30 -39.60 -43.54
CA ASP A 649 82.49 -39.31 -42.34
C ASP A 649 81.03 -39.78 -42.44
N ASN A 650 80.23 -39.41 -41.43
CA ASN A 650 78.84 -39.85 -41.28
C ASN A 650 77.86 -39.20 -42.28
N THR A 651 78.29 -38.23 -43.08
CA THR A 651 77.50 -37.66 -44.19
C THR A 651 77.85 -38.28 -45.54
N ASP A 652 78.98 -39.00 -45.62
CA ASP A 652 79.48 -39.60 -46.86
C ASP A 652 78.84 -40.96 -47.19
N SER A 653 78.67 -41.21 -48.50
CA SER A 653 78.34 -42.54 -49.03
C SER A 653 79.57 -43.23 -49.63
N VAL A 654 79.84 -44.47 -49.24
CA VAL A 654 81.07 -45.22 -49.57
C VAL A 654 80.80 -46.43 -50.47
N VAL A 655 81.64 -46.61 -51.51
CA VAL A 655 81.60 -47.75 -52.45
C VAL A 655 82.94 -48.50 -52.48
N PHE A 656 82.89 -49.84 -52.45
CA PHE A 656 84.03 -50.74 -52.58
C PHE A 656 84.00 -51.57 -53.88
N ASP A 657 85.05 -51.47 -54.69
CA ASP A 657 85.25 -52.30 -55.89
C ASP A 657 86.48 -53.21 -55.72
N GLY A 658 86.35 -54.55 -55.74
CA GLY A 658 87.50 -55.42 -55.48
C GLY A 658 87.46 -56.85 -56.05
N GLY A 659 88.55 -57.24 -56.72
CA GLY A 659 88.88 -58.62 -57.09
C GLY A 659 90.12 -59.11 -56.32
N VAL A 660 89.94 -60.22 -55.58
CA VAL A 660 90.96 -61.01 -54.87
C VAL A 660 91.59 -60.37 -53.60
N ALA A 661 90.83 -60.47 -52.49
CA ALA A 661 91.13 -60.23 -51.05
C ALA A 661 90.57 -58.93 -50.41
N GLY A 662 89.77 -59.06 -49.34
CA GLY A 662 89.10 -57.96 -48.63
C GLY A 662 89.97 -57.19 -47.62
N PRO A 663 89.55 -55.98 -47.19
CA PRO A 663 90.22 -55.15 -46.18
C PRO A 663 90.05 -55.71 -44.74
N ILE A 664 90.90 -55.22 -43.82
CA ILE A 664 90.78 -55.45 -42.37
C ILE A 664 90.39 -54.12 -41.71
N VAL A 665 89.35 -54.13 -40.88
CA VAL A 665 88.88 -52.96 -40.12
C VAL A 665 89.27 -53.12 -38.65
N ASP A 666 90.18 -52.28 -38.15
CA ASP A 666 90.66 -52.31 -36.75
C ASP A 666 90.25 -51.06 -35.92
N ASP A 667 89.60 -50.04 -36.51
CA ASP A 667 89.19 -48.78 -35.86
C ASP A 667 87.68 -48.45 -36.05
N THR A 668 87.17 -47.47 -35.30
CA THR A 668 85.75 -47.03 -35.27
C THR A 668 85.42 -46.04 -36.39
N PHE A 669 84.37 -46.30 -37.19
CA PHE A 669 83.90 -45.38 -38.24
C PHE A 669 82.37 -45.35 -38.36
N GLU A 670 81.80 -44.19 -38.67
CA GLU A 670 80.37 -43.98 -38.98
C GLU A 670 80.19 -43.57 -40.45
N LEU A 671 79.27 -44.22 -41.15
CA LEU A 671 78.97 -43.97 -42.56
C LEU A 671 77.46 -43.89 -42.79
N HIS A 672 77.01 -42.97 -43.65
CA HIS A 672 75.61 -42.91 -44.06
C HIS A 672 75.24 -44.15 -44.91
N ARG A 673 76.09 -44.55 -45.87
CA ARG A 673 75.81 -45.69 -46.77
C ARG A 673 77.04 -46.48 -47.16
N LEU A 674 76.94 -47.83 -47.19
CA LEU A 674 78.01 -48.73 -47.64
C LEU A 674 77.55 -49.67 -48.77
N THR A 675 78.28 -49.67 -49.89
CA THR A 675 78.02 -50.56 -51.04
C THR A 675 79.22 -51.49 -51.34
N LEU A 676 78.96 -52.79 -51.49
CA LEU A 676 79.98 -53.82 -51.81
C LEU A 676 79.72 -54.46 -53.19
N THR A 677 80.69 -54.36 -54.11
CA THR A 677 80.57 -54.85 -55.50
C THR A 677 81.75 -55.74 -55.93
N GLY A 678 81.53 -57.05 -56.19
CA GLY A 678 82.56 -57.99 -56.73
C GLY A 678 82.47 -59.46 -56.26
N ASP A 679 83.30 -60.33 -56.84
CA ASP A 679 83.53 -61.74 -56.41
C ASP A 679 84.64 -61.77 -55.34
N PHE A 680 84.26 -61.95 -54.08
CA PHE A 680 85.21 -61.95 -52.95
C PHE A 680 85.66 -63.38 -52.61
N GLY A 681 86.80 -63.79 -53.16
CA GLY A 681 87.48 -65.05 -52.79
C GLY A 681 88.26 -65.00 -51.46
N GLY A 682 87.99 -64.03 -50.58
CA GLY A 682 88.72 -63.80 -49.33
C GLY A 682 87.82 -63.22 -48.25
N VAL A 683 88.30 -63.25 -47.00
CA VAL A 683 87.55 -62.86 -45.80
C VAL A 683 87.54 -61.33 -45.64
N PHE A 684 86.37 -60.74 -45.36
CA PHE A 684 86.23 -59.38 -44.81
C PHE A 684 86.20 -59.51 -43.30
N ASP A 685 87.31 -59.17 -42.63
CA ASP A 685 87.45 -59.31 -41.18
C ASP A 685 87.33 -57.94 -40.52
N ILE A 686 86.33 -57.79 -39.65
CA ILE A 686 86.33 -56.74 -38.62
C ILE A 686 87.12 -57.31 -37.45
N GLY A 687 88.24 -56.67 -37.11
CA GLY A 687 89.06 -57.04 -35.97
C GLY A 687 88.27 -56.92 -34.66
N PRO A 688 88.74 -57.54 -33.57
CA PRO A 688 88.00 -57.64 -32.30
C PRO A 688 87.63 -56.29 -31.65
N ASN A 689 88.21 -55.17 -32.10
CA ASN A 689 87.93 -53.82 -31.59
C ASN A 689 87.26 -52.89 -32.62
N GLY A 690 87.04 -53.34 -33.87
CA GLY A 690 86.42 -52.51 -34.91
C GLY A 690 84.92 -52.36 -34.70
N ILE A 691 84.39 -51.15 -34.91
CA ILE A 691 82.96 -50.85 -34.93
C ILE A 691 82.66 -50.15 -36.24
N LEU A 692 81.70 -50.70 -36.99
CA LEU A 692 81.20 -50.13 -38.23
C LEU A 692 79.71 -49.81 -38.05
N THR A 693 79.36 -48.53 -38.14
CA THR A 693 77.96 -48.05 -38.11
C THR A 693 77.55 -47.66 -39.52
N VAL A 694 76.50 -48.29 -40.06
CA VAL A 694 75.96 -47.99 -41.39
C VAL A 694 74.44 -47.99 -41.35
N GLU A 695 73.82 -47.07 -42.09
CA GLU A 695 72.37 -46.99 -42.22
C GLU A 695 71.81 -48.00 -43.25
N THR A 696 72.55 -48.30 -44.32
CA THR A 696 72.20 -49.33 -45.32
C THR A 696 73.41 -50.09 -45.88
N VAL A 697 73.26 -51.42 -46.04
CA VAL A 697 74.26 -52.32 -46.65
C VAL A 697 73.62 -53.11 -47.81
N THR A 698 74.36 -53.31 -48.91
CA THR A 698 73.89 -54.11 -50.07
C THR A 698 75.02 -54.99 -50.63
N THR A 699 74.76 -56.30 -50.83
CA THR A 699 75.69 -57.30 -51.41
C THR A 699 75.12 -57.92 -52.69
N ILE A 700 75.95 -58.10 -53.73
CA ILE A 700 75.44 -58.52 -55.07
C ILE A 700 75.87 -59.93 -55.52
N ASN A 701 76.91 -60.59 -54.97
CA ASN A 701 77.28 -61.97 -55.38
C ASN A 701 78.05 -62.79 -54.32
N GLY A 702 77.44 -63.85 -53.78
CA GLY A 702 78.05 -65.14 -53.42
C GLY A 702 79.21 -65.28 -52.41
N GLY A 703 79.74 -64.22 -51.81
CA GLY A 703 80.87 -64.30 -50.85
C GLY A 703 80.49 -64.77 -49.44
N THR A 704 81.45 -65.35 -48.70
CA THR A 704 81.28 -65.73 -47.28
C THR A 704 81.60 -64.52 -46.38
N PHE A 705 80.66 -64.14 -45.50
CA PHE A 705 80.84 -63.04 -44.55
C PHE A 705 81.12 -63.61 -43.15
N ASN A 706 82.30 -63.32 -42.58
CA ASN A 706 82.65 -63.75 -41.21
C ASN A 706 82.69 -62.52 -40.29
N LEU A 707 81.96 -62.59 -39.18
CA LEU A 707 81.98 -61.56 -38.13
C LEU A 707 82.81 -62.06 -36.93
N GLY A 708 83.97 -61.43 -36.72
CA GLY A 708 84.81 -61.58 -35.52
C GLY A 708 84.53 -60.55 -34.41
N GLY A 709 83.73 -59.50 -34.68
CA GLY A 709 83.41 -58.38 -33.78
C GLY A 709 81.91 -57.99 -33.76
N THR A 710 81.57 -56.79 -33.30
CA THR A 710 80.18 -56.29 -33.17
C THR A 710 79.75 -55.44 -34.36
N LEU A 711 78.61 -55.76 -34.97
CA LEU A 711 77.97 -54.96 -36.02
C LEU A 711 76.79 -54.17 -35.43
N ARG A 712 76.78 -52.85 -35.60
CA ARG A 712 75.68 -51.96 -35.17
C ARG A 712 74.98 -51.37 -36.39
N ILE A 713 73.66 -51.54 -36.46
CA ILE A 713 72.86 -51.11 -37.61
C ILE A 713 71.81 -50.11 -37.14
N GLY A 714 71.83 -48.90 -37.72
CA GLY A 714 70.85 -47.85 -37.47
C GLY A 714 69.68 -47.79 -38.46
N GLY A 715 69.72 -48.61 -39.53
CA GLY A 715 68.70 -48.66 -40.59
C GLY A 715 68.47 -50.06 -41.18
N ASN A 716 68.12 -50.15 -42.46
CA ASN A 716 67.66 -51.40 -43.10
C ASN A 716 68.82 -52.34 -43.51
N LEU A 717 68.71 -53.63 -43.14
CA LEU A 717 69.61 -54.70 -43.59
C LEU A 717 68.95 -55.57 -44.67
N LEU A 718 69.49 -55.54 -45.90
CA LEU A 718 69.02 -56.34 -47.04
C LEU A 718 70.04 -57.43 -47.41
N ILE A 719 69.70 -58.71 -47.19
CA ILE A 719 70.54 -59.86 -47.56
C ILE A 719 69.89 -60.60 -48.74
N GLY A 720 70.65 -60.78 -49.83
CA GLY A 720 70.17 -61.43 -51.05
C GLY A 720 69.98 -62.96 -50.93
N PRO A 721 69.26 -63.59 -51.88
CA PRO A 721 68.66 -64.94 -51.73
C PRO A 721 69.63 -66.13 -51.84
N THR A 722 70.95 -65.94 -51.77
CA THR A 722 71.92 -67.05 -51.93
C THR A 722 73.15 -66.85 -51.05
N VAL A 723 72.96 -66.97 -49.73
CA VAL A 723 74.07 -67.02 -48.77
C VAL A 723 74.16 -68.43 -48.19
N ASN A 724 75.20 -69.17 -48.58
CA ASN A 724 75.53 -70.45 -47.95
C ASN A 724 76.44 -70.20 -46.74
N GLY A 725 75.88 -70.29 -45.54
CA GLY A 725 76.62 -70.34 -44.26
C GLY A 725 76.96 -68.99 -43.65
N PHE A 726 76.10 -68.49 -42.75
CA PHE A 726 76.51 -67.51 -41.73
C PHE A 726 77.10 -68.30 -40.56
N MET A 727 78.41 -68.18 -40.31
CA MET A 727 79.02 -68.68 -39.07
C MET A 727 79.40 -67.47 -38.23
N SER A 728 78.51 -67.05 -37.32
CA SER A 728 78.81 -65.95 -36.39
C SER A 728 79.26 -66.48 -35.03
N SER A 729 80.33 -65.90 -34.51
CA SER A 729 80.71 -66.00 -33.09
C SER A 729 80.56 -64.66 -32.34
N GLY A 730 80.02 -63.61 -32.98
CA GLY A 730 79.83 -62.24 -32.44
C GLY A 730 78.37 -61.77 -32.36
N ALA A 731 78.14 -60.58 -31.79
CA ALA A 731 76.82 -59.99 -31.49
C ALA A 731 76.35 -58.95 -32.54
N ILE A 732 75.02 -58.84 -32.73
CA ILE A 732 74.35 -57.85 -33.60
C ILE A 732 73.45 -56.96 -32.73
N ASP A 733 73.64 -55.64 -32.78
CA ASP A 733 72.87 -54.63 -32.03
C ASP A 733 72.08 -53.73 -33.02
N PHE A 734 70.77 -53.56 -32.78
CA PHE A 734 69.91 -52.62 -33.50
C PHE A 734 69.62 -51.40 -32.62
N PHE A 735 69.86 -50.19 -33.12
CA PHE A 735 69.59 -48.94 -32.39
C PHE A 735 68.95 -47.91 -33.33
N GLY A 736 67.76 -47.41 -32.96
CA GLY A 736 67.03 -46.38 -33.72
C GLY A 736 65.82 -46.93 -34.47
N GLY A 737 64.67 -47.04 -33.78
CA GLY A 737 63.36 -47.34 -34.37
C GLY A 737 63.21 -48.74 -34.98
N LEU A 738 62.13 -49.46 -34.64
CA LEU A 738 61.73 -50.62 -35.44
C LEU A 738 61.22 -50.12 -36.80
N PRO A 739 61.73 -50.62 -37.95
CA PRO A 739 61.28 -50.19 -39.26
C PRO A 739 59.85 -50.68 -39.54
N GLU A 740 59.07 -49.89 -40.29
CA GLU A 740 57.63 -50.11 -40.54
C GLU A 740 57.27 -51.30 -41.47
N LEU A 741 58.10 -52.33 -41.65
CA LEU A 741 57.76 -53.50 -42.48
C LEU A 741 58.26 -54.85 -41.90
N PRO A 742 57.57 -55.98 -42.16
CA PRO A 742 57.69 -57.19 -41.36
C PRO A 742 59.02 -57.91 -41.55
N LEU A 743 59.67 -58.25 -40.43
CA LEU A 743 60.84 -59.10 -40.36
C LEU A 743 60.44 -60.56 -40.69
N VAL A 744 60.81 -61.07 -41.87
CA VAL A 744 60.61 -62.50 -42.22
C VAL A 744 61.87 -63.29 -41.90
N ILE A 745 61.91 -63.90 -40.71
CA ILE A 745 62.91 -64.92 -40.35
C ILE A 745 62.25 -66.29 -40.52
N SER A 746 62.35 -66.89 -41.71
CA SER A 746 61.90 -68.26 -41.95
C SER A 746 63.00 -69.25 -41.59
N ASP A 747 62.69 -70.13 -40.64
CA ASP A 747 63.45 -71.33 -40.25
C ASP A 747 64.82 -71.10 -39.60
N LEU A 748 64.84 -70.99 -38.26
CA LEU A 748 65.87 -71.66 -37.48
C LEU A 748 65.31 -72.20 -36.15
N LEU A 749 65.15 -73.52 -36.10
CA LEU A 749 64.86 -74.30 -34.90
C LEU A 749 66.01 -74.19 -33.89
N GLY A 750 65.71 -73.67 -32.69
CA GLY A 750 66.45 -73.96 -31.46
C GLY A 750 67.55 -72.98 -31.04
N ALA A 751 67.19 -71.86 -30.39
CA ALA A 751 67.91 -71.24 -29.26
C ALA A 751 67.15 -69.99 -28.75
N ASN A 752 67.13 -69.78 -27.43
CA ASN A 752 66.38 -68.74 -26.70
C ASN A 752 66.74 -67.29 -27.09
N LEU A 753 65.71 -66.45 -27.28
CA LEU A 753 65.78 -64.97 -27.22
C LEU A 753 64.49 -64.48 -26.54
N GLY A 754 64.60 -63.75 -25.43
CA GLY A 754 63.46 -63.26 -24.64
C GLY A 754 63.48 -61.75 -24.44
N VAL A 755 62.29 -61.14 -24.42
CA VAL A 755 61.99 -59.81 -23.82
C VAL A 755 60.61 -59.90 -23.14
N THR A 756 60.50 -59.48 -21.87
CA THR A 756 59.28 -59.55 -21.02
C THR A 756 59.21 -58.31 -20.11
N LEU A 757 58.03 -57.68 -19.92
CA LEU A 757 57.79 -56.62 -18.93
C LEU A 757 56.73 -57.09 -17.90
N VAL A 758 57.07 -57.04 -16.61
CA VAL A 758 56.25 -57.46 -15.45
C VAL A 758 56.31 -56.38 -14.36
N THR A 759 55.14 -56.09 -13.77
CA THR A 759 54.81 -55.33 -12.54
C THR A 759 55.93 -54.64 -11.75
N GLY A 760 55.79 -53.33 -11.53
CA GLY A 760 56.48 -52.57 -10.48
C GLY A 760 56.18 -51.08 -10.59
N HIS A 761 55.79 -50.46 -9.46
CA HIS A 761 55.54 -49.02 -9.31
C HIS A 761 56.53 -48.15 -10.09
N ILE A 762 56.02 -47.23 -10.92
CA ILE A 762 56.81 -46.16 -11.51
C ILE A 762 56.28 -44.84 -10.94
N SER A 763 57.12 -44.13 -10.19
CA SER A 763 56.90 -42.72 -9.86
C SER A 763 57.80 -41.91 -10.80
N LEU A 764 57.21 -41.15 -11.72
CA LEU A 764 57.94 -40.32 -12.68
C LEU A 764 57.93 -38.87 -12.19
N ALA A 765 59.09 -38.23 -12.21
CA ALA A 765 59.28 -36.84 -11.79
C ALA A 765 59.09 -35.82 -12.93
N THR A 766 58.59 -36.26 -14.09
CA THR A 766 58.35 -35.42 -15.28
C THR A 766 57.02 -35.79 -15.93
N PRO A 767 56.32 -34.83 -16.57
CA PRO A 767 55.00 -35.07 -17.16
C PRO A 767 55.03 -36.18 -18.20
N LEU A 768 54.08 -37.12 -18.10
CA LEU A 768 53.88 -38.15 -19.11
C LEU A 768 53.01 -37.57 -20.22
N LEU A 769 53.51 -37.54 -21.46
CA LEU A 769 52.71 -37.16 -22.63
C LEU A 769 52.09 -38.42 -23.23
N VAL A 770 50.76 -38.54 -23.14
CA VAL A 770 49.99 -39.66 -23.70
C VAL A 770 49.10 -39.11 -24.80
N ARG A 771 49.14 -39.73 -25.98
CA ARG A 771 48.40 -39.24 -27.16
C ARG A 771 46.95 -39.72 -27.16
N ASP A 772 46.68 -41.00 -26.86
CA ASP A 772 45.32 -41.56 -26.76
C ASP A 772 45.24 -42.52 -25.56
N MET A 773 44.13 -42.52 -24.79
CA MET A 773 43.95 -43.40 -23.63
C MET A 773 42.56 -44.06 -23.60
N GLU A 774 42.53 -45.39 -23.61
CA GLU A 774 41.32 -46.22 -23.48
C GLU A 774 41.44 -47.08 -22.20
N VAL A 775 40.43 -47.00 -21.32
CA VAL A 775 40.42 -47.72 -20.04
C VAL A 775 39.19 -48.64 -19.98
N ASP A 776 39.41 -49.95 -20.14
CA ASP A 776 38.36 -50.97 -20.04
C ASP A 776 38.68 -52.01 -18.95
N SER A 777 37.73 -52.20 -18.04
CA SER A 777 37.67 -53.22 -16.97
C SER A 777 38.79 -53.22 -15.90
N GLY A 778 38.50 -52.59 -14.75
CA GLY A 778 39.24 -52.74 -13.48
C GLY A 778 39.18 -51.47 -12.63
N GLN A 779 38.89 -51.59 -11.33
CA GLN A 779 38.93 -50.47 -10.38
C GLN A 779 40.38 -49.98 -10.24
N VAL A 780 40.74 -48.95 -11.00
CA VAL A 780 42.03 -48.28 -10.91
C VAL A 780 41.91 -47.16 -9.88
N GLU A 781 42.18 -47.48 -8.61
CA GLU A 781 42.47 -46.45 -7.59
C GLU A 781 43.93 -46.01 -7.75
N THR A 782 44.21 -45.10 -8.67
CA THR A 782 45.52 -44.43 -8.74
C THR A 782 45.33 -42.92 -8.86
N GLU A 783 45.88 -42.21 -7.88
CA GLU A 783 46.00 -40.75 -7.85
C GLU A 783 47.11 -40.34 -8.84
N LEU A 784 46.74 -39.77 -9.99
CA LEU A 784 47.68 -39.34 -11.02
C LEU A 784 47.92 -37.82 -10.92
N GLN A 785 49.16 -37.42 -10.62
CA GLN A 785 49.61 -36.03 -10.71
C GLN A 785 51.06 -35.93 -11.21
N PRO A 786 51.38 -35.02 -12.16
CA PRO A 786 50.53 -34.34 -13.14
C PRO A 786 50.53 -35.06 -14.52
N LEU A 787 49.34 -35.18 -15.15
CA LEU A 787 49.12 -35.77 -16.48
C LEU A 787 48.67 -34.69 -17.47
N THR A 788 49.19 -34.72 -18.70
CA THR A 788 48.70 -33.91 -19.83
C THR A 788 48.28 -34.84 -20.96
N LEU A 789 46.98 -34.89 -21.25
CA LEU A 789 46.41 -35.72 -22.33
C LEU A 789 46.11 -34.82 -23.52
N THR A 790 46.72 -35.10 -24.67
CA THR A 790 46.59 -34.26 -25.88
C THR A 790 45.68 -34.86 -26.97
N GLY A 791 45.04 -35.99 -26.71
CA GLY A 791 44.03 -36.61 -27.58
C GLY A 791 42.86 -37.15 -26.77
N ASP A 792 42.03 -37.99 -27.40
CA ASP A 792 40.69 -38.30 -26.90
C ASP A 792 40.69 -39.20 -25.66
N LEU A 793 39.71 -38.98 -24.76
CA LEU A 793 39.49 -39.78 -23.55
C LEU A 793 38.18 -40.57 -23.67
N HIS A 794 38.29 -41.89 -23.73
CA HIS A 794 37.14 -42.79 -23.78
C HIS A 794 36.99 -43.62 -22.49
N LEU A 795 35.88 -43.42 -21.78
CA LEU A 795 35.50 -44.19 -20.58
C LEU A 795 34.28 -45.07 -20.86
N VAL A 796 34.52 -46.38 -20.94
CA VAL A 796 33.51 -47.39 -21.27
C VAL A 796 33.45 -48.49 -20.20
N ASN A 797 32.29 -49.15 -20.05
CA ASN A 797 32.09 -50.33 -19.17
C ASN A 797 32.44 -50.16 -17.67
N GLY A 798 31.98 -49.09 -17.01
CA GLY A 798 31.99 -48.98 -15.54
C GLY A 798 33.32 -48.57 -14.90
N GLY A 799 34.24 -47.97 -15.67
CA GLY A 799 35.43 -47.31 -15.13
C GLY A 799 35.10 -46.06 -14.30
N VAL A 800 35.85 -45.83 -13.22
CA VAL A 800 35.81 -44.59 -12.42
C VAL A 800 37.20 -43.99 -12.42
N MET A 801 37.33 -42.70 -12.74
CA MET A 801 38.59 -41.97 -12.78
C MET A 801 38.57 -40.81 -11.78
N ASN A 802 39.60 -40.71 -10.93
CA ASN A 802 39.80 -39.58 -10.01
C ASN A 802 40.94 -38.69 -10.55
N ILE A 803 40.64 -37.43 -10.84
CA ILE A 803 41.63 -36.47 -11.35
C ILE A 803 42.05 -35.55 -10.22
N GLY A 804 43.36 -35.57 -9.90
CA GLY A 804 43.96 -34.69 -8.91
C GLY A 804 44.20 -33.28 -9.46
N ALA A 805 44.33 -32.28 -8.57
CA ALA A 805 44.56 -30.87 -8.90
C ALA A 805 45.67 -30.64 -9.96
N GLY A 806 45.42 -29.77 -10.94
CA GLY A 806 46.40 -29.31 -11.94
C GLY A 806 46.57 -30.17 -13.21
N ALA A 807 45.64 -31.09 -13.51
CA ALA A 807 45.61 -31.83 -14.77
C ALA A 807 44.96 -31.02 -15.92
N SER A 808 45.36 -31.29 -17.16
CA SER A 808 44.79 -30.66 -18.38
C SER A 808 44.46 -31.73 -19.43
N ILE A 809 43.25 -31.66 -19.98
CA ILE A 809 42.71 -32.57 -21.00
C ILE A 809 42.43 -31.74 -22.25
N GLY A 810 43.04 -32.11 -23.37
CA GLY A 810 43.00 -31.34 -24.63
C GLY A 810 42.22 -31.98 -25.79
N GLY A 811 41.65 -33.18 -25.62
CA GLY A 811 40.87 -33.91 -26.65
C GLY A 811 39.40 -34.11 -26.28
N ASP A 812 38.62 -34.74 -27.17
CA ASP A 812 37.19 -34.96 -26.94
C ASP A 812 36.99 -36.02 -25.82
N THR A 813 36.07 -35.75 -24.88
CA THR A 813 35.81 -36.62 -23.72
C THR A 813 34.45 -37.28 -23.83
N PHE A 814 34.40 -38.62 -23.85
CA PHE A 814 33.17 -39.37 -24.01
C PHE A 814 33.01 -40.42 -22.90
N ILE A 815 31.90 -40.33 -22.15
CA ILE A 815 31.60 -41.14 -20.95
C ILE A 815 30.31 -41.91 -21.18
N GLU A 816 30.41 -43.22 -21.38
CA GLU A 816 29.25 -44.02 -21.77
C GLU A 816 28.49 -44.59 -20.56
N MET A 817 29.18 -45.08 -19.50
CA MET A 817 28.56 -45.65 -18.28
C MET A 817 29.48 -45.64 -17.01
N GLY A 818 30.35 -44.63 -16.84
CA GLY A 818 31.32 -44.50 -15.73
C GLY A 818 31.12 -43.24 -14.87
N GLY A 819 31.86 -43.11 -13.76
CA GLY A 819 31.84 -41.93 -12.87
C GLY A 819 33.14 -41.12 -12.92
N LEU A 820 33.05 -39.80 -12.96
CA LEU A 820 34.19 -38.87 -12.98
C LEU A 820 34.20 -38.01 -11.71
N HIS A 821 35.29 -38.06 -10.93
CA HIS A 821 35.50 -37.18 -9.79
C HIS A 821 36.63 -36.20 -10.07
N ILE A 822 36.34 -34.91 -9.87
CA ILE A 822 37.24 -33.81 -10.21
C ILE A 822 37.65 -33.07 -8.93
N GLY A 823 38.97 -32.97 -8.72
CA GLY A 823 39.56 -32.15 -7.67
C GLY A 823 39.64 -30.65 -8.03
N PRO A 824 39.94 -29.78 -7.05
CA PRO A 824 39.96 -28.32 -7.23
C PRO A 824 40.95 -27.84 -8.30
N SER A 825 40.59 -26.76 -9.01
CA SER A 825 41.40 -26.05 -10.01
C SER A 825 41.67 -26.84 -11.31
N THR A 826 40.67 -27.56 -11.80
CA THR A 826 40.71 -28.26 -13.10
C THR A 826 40.16 -27.36 -14.21
N VAL A 827 40.88 -27.22 -15.32
CA VAL A 827 40.52 -26.29 -16.42
C VAL A 827 40.35 -27.06 -17.72
N LEU A 828 39.22 -26.85 -18.41
CA LEU A 828 39.01 -27.28 -19.79
C LEU A 828 39.36 -26.12 -20.74
N PRO A 829 40.12 -26.35 -21.82
CA PRO A 829 40.51 -25.27 -22.74
C PRO A 829 39.35 -24.78 -23.62
N GLU A 830 39.44 -23.53 -24.08
CA GLU A 830 38.54 -22.92 -25.07
C GLU A 830 38.50 -23.73 -26.37
N ARG A 831 37.29 -23.98 -26.89
CA ARG A 831 37.13 -24.45 -28.27
C ARG A 831 36.18 -23.54 -29.04
N SER A 832 36.56 -23.24 -30.27
CA SER A 832 35.72 -22.53 -31.23
C SER A 832 34.67 -23.50 -31.80
N ILE A 833 33.40 -23.26 -31.46
CA ILE A 833 32.16 -23.57 -32.19
C ILE A 833 32.11 -24.95 -32.90
N GLY A 834 31.33 -25.90 -32.36
CA GLY A 834 30.86 -27.02 -33.21
C GLY A 834 30.11 -28.18 -32.56
N GLU A 835 30.53 -28.72 -31.42
CA GLU A 835 29.95 -29.96 -30.88
C GLU A 835 29.61 -29.88 -29.37
N PRO A 836 28.47 -30.46 -28.92
CA PRO A 836 28.05 -30.41 -27.51
C PRO A 836 28.86 -31.33 -26.61
N VAL A 837 29.05 -30.95 -25.35
CA VAL A 837 29.57 -31.85 -24.31
C VAL A 837 28.40 -32.59 -23.66
N ASP A 838 28.32 -33.91 -23.85
CA ASP A 838 27.23 -34.75 -23.35
C ASP A 838 27.66 -35.60 -22.13
N PHE A 839 26.98 -35.42 -21.00
CA PHE A 839 27.14 -36.24 -19.80
C PHE A 839 25.96 -37.21 -19.63
N LEU A 840 26.25 -38.51 -19.71
CA LEU A 840 25.27 -39.60 -19.59
C LEU A 840 25.25 -40.27 -18.20
N GLY A 841 26.15 -39.87 -17.28
CA GLY A 841 26.28 -40.39 -15.90
C GLY A 841 26.49 -39.28 -14.86
N GLY A 842 26.44 -39.62 -13.56
CA GLY A 842 26.49 -38.63 -12.46
C GLY A 842 27.83 -37.89 -12.32
N LEU A 843 27.76 -36.59 -11.97
CA LEU A 843 28.91 -35.68 -11.81
C LEU A 843 28.92 -35.11 -10.38
N ALA A 844 30.08 -35.13 -9.71
CA ALA A 844 30.26 -34.49 -8.40
C ALA A 844 31.42 -33.47 -8.45
N VAL A 845 31.10 -32.21 -8.11
CA VAL A 845 32.05 -31.09 -8.11
C VAL A 845 32.27 -30.61 -6.67
N SER A 846 33.53 -30.57 -6.23
CA SER A 846 33.91 -30.20 -4.85
C SER A 846 34.85 -28.98 -4.75
N GLY A 847 35.08 -28.28 -5.87
CA GLY A 847 35.89 -27.07 -5.98
C GLY A 847 35.45 -26.23 -7.18
N GLU A 848 36.26 -25.25 -7.61
CA GLU A 848 35.96 -24.41 -8.77
C GLU A 848 36.09 -25.19 -10.08
N PHE A 849 35.05 -25.14 -10.91
CA PHE A 849 35.00 -25.72 -12.25
C PHE A 849 34.51 -24.67 -13.24
N THR A 850 35.28 -24.42 -14.30
CA THR A 850 34.98 -23.36 -15.28
C THR A 850 34.93 -23.90 -16.71
N VAL A 851 33.90 -23.51 -17.46
CA VAL A 851 33.71 -23.84 -18.88
C VAL A 851 33.64 -22.57 -19.73
N PHE A 852 34.27 -22.59 -20.91
CA PHE A 852 34.28 -21.47 -21.86
C PHE A 852 33.65 -21.86 -23.21
N ASN A 853 32.72 -21.04 -23.72
CA ASN A 853 32.21 -21.04 -25.11
C ASN A 853 31.66 -22.38 -25.69
N SER A 854 30.89 -23.19 -24.93
CA SER A 854 30.33 -24.46 -25.43
C SER A 854 28.92 -24.79 -24.90
N ASP A 855 28.14 -25.54 -25.69
CA ASP A 855 26.89 -26.17 -25.23
C ASP A 855 27.18 -27.37 -24.31
N VAL A 856 26.48 -27.45 -23.17
CA VAL A 856 26.65 -28.53 -22.20
C VAL A 856 25.29 -29.18 -21.90
N ASN A 857 25.21 -30.49 -22.13
CA ASN A 857 23.99 -31.26 -21.91
C ASN A 857 24.19 -32.38 -20.88
N PHE A 858 23.26 -32.47 -19.93
CA PHE A 858 23.16 -33.54 -18.95
C PHE A 858 21.90 -34.36 -19.23
N HIS A 859 22.01 -35.55 -19.82
CA HIS A 859 20.83 -36.21 -20.40
C HIS A 859 20.04 -37.10 -19.42
N ASP A 860 20.61 -37.53 -18.29
CA ASP A 860 19.91 -38.25 -17.20
C ASP A 860 20.81 -38.36 -15.94
N ALA A 861 21.60 -37.31 -15.66
CA ALA A 861 22.63 -37.30 -14.62
C ALA A 861 22.18 -36.54 -13.37
N VAL A 862 22.47 -37.09 -12.18
CA VAL A 862 22.43 -36.31 -10.93
C VAL A 862 23.74 -35.55 -10.81
N VAL A 863 23.66 -34.22 -10.85
CA VAL A 863 24.80 -33.33 -10.63
C VAL A 863 24.77 -32.87 -9.18
N VAL A 864 25.83 -33.15 -8.43
CA VAL A 864 25.99 -32.73 -7.03
C VAL A 864 27.07 -31.66 -6.95
N LEU A 865 26.66 -30.43 -6.63
CA LEU A 865 27.57 -29.30 -6.45
C LEU A 865 27.85 -29.04 -4.98
N THR A 866 29.13 -29.09 -4.61
CA THR A 866 29.65 -28.70 -3.28
C THR A 866 30.72 -27.61 -3.37
N GLY A 867 31.01 -27.10 -4.58
CA GLY A 867 31.92 -25.99 -4.90
C GLY A 867 31.41 -25.15 -6.08
N GLU A 868 32.17 -24.13 -6.53
CA GLU A 868 31.75 -23.17 -7.57
C GLU A 868 31.74 -23.77 -8.99
N PHE A 869 30.68 -23.49 -9.74
CA PHE A 869 30.57 -23.86 -11.17
C PHE A 869 30.33 -22.61 -12.01
N ASN A 870 31.26 -22.31 -12.93
CA ASN A 870 31.26 -21.10 -13.73
C ASN A 870 31.18 -21.41 -15.23
N VAL A 871 30.31 -20.72 -15.95
CA VAL A 871 30.24 -20.79 -17.42
C VAL A 871 30.37 -19.40 -18.01
N PHE A 872 31.33 -19.23 -18.93
CA PHE A 872 31.65 -17.95 -19.55
C PHE A 872 31.60 -18.06 -21.08
N GLY A 873 30.95 -17.12 -21.76
CA GLY A 873 31.00 -17.03 -23.23
C GLY A 873 29.75 -16.48 -23.92
N PRO A 874 29.85 -16.00 -25.18
CA PRO A 874 28.69 -15.63 -25.98
C PRO A 874 28.01 -16.88 -26.57
N GLY A 875 26.68 -17.01 -26.45
CA GLY A 875 25.90 -17.98 -27.23
C GLY A 875 25.76 -19.41 -26.69
N PHE A 876 25.97 -19.67 -25.40
CA PHE A 876 25.89 -21.04 -24.84
C PHE A 876 24.45 -21.54 -24.61
N VAL A 877 24.26 -22.87 -24.70
CA VAL A 877 23.06 -23.56 -24.23
C VAL A 877 23.39 -24.58 -23.14
N LEU A 878 22.78 -24.42 -21.97
CA LEU A 878 22.88 -25.36 -20.84
C LEU A 878 21.57 -26.15 -20.72
N ARG A 879 21.63 -27.49 -20.87
CA ARG A 879 20.45 -28.37 -20.76
C ARG A 879 20.61 -29.38 -19.63
N PHE A 880 19.69 -29.33 -18.67
CA PHE A 880 19.55 -30.38 -17.66
C PHE A 880 18.34 -31.27 -18.00
N GLY A 881 18.57 -32.57 -18.08
CA GLY A 881 17.56 -33.59 -18.28
C GLY A 881 16.59 -33.72 -17.09
N PRO A 882 15.62 -34.64 -17.17
CA PRO A 882 14.51 -34.76 -16.21
C PRO A 882 14.93 -34.98 -14.74
N ALA A 883 16.11 -35.58 -14.53
CA ALA A 883 16.65 -35.90 -13.20
C ALA A 883 17.07 -34.66 -12.38
N GLY A 884 17.29 -33.50 -13.02
CA GLY A 884 17.56 -32.23 -12.36
C GLY A 884 18.95 -32.06 -11.74
N ILE A 885 19.15 -30.92 -11.05
CA ILE A 885 20.39 -30.55 -10.36
C ILE A 885 20.18 -30.51 -8.83
N GLN A 886 21.16 -31.01 -8.07
CA GLN A 886 21.19 -30.95 -6.61
C GLN A 886 22.36 -30.06 -6.13
N VAL A 887 22.02 -28.93 -5.51
CA VAL A 887 23.02 -27.99 -4.98
C VAL A 887 23.17 -28.20 -3.47
N ALA A 888 24.30 -28.76 -3.05
CA ALA A 888 24.61 -29.14 -1.68
C ALA A 888 25.76 -28.27 -1.09
N GLY A 889 25.68 -26.95 -1.30
CA GLY A 889 26.53 -25.96 -0.62
C GLY A 889 27.54 -25.17 -1.48
N GLY A 890 27.48 -25.24 -2.81
CA GLY A 890 28.28 -24.41 -3.73
C GLY A 890 27.44 -23.39 -4.50
N ASP A 891 28.09 -22.39 -5.10
CA ASP A 891 27.46 -21.34 -5.92
C ASP A 891 27.51 -21.68 -7.43
N LEU A 892 26.47 -21.29 -8.18
CA LEU A 892 26.40 -21.40 -9.64
C LEU A 892 26.42 -19.98 -10.24
N SER A 893 27.44 -19.68 -11.04
CA SER A 893 27.58 -18.38 -11.72
C SER A 893 27.58 -18.53 -13.24
N LEU A 894 26.69 -17.78 -13.89
CA LEU A 894 26.60 -17.72 -15.36
C LEU A 894 26.83 -16.28 -15.82
N SER A 895 27.81 -16.06 -16.70
CA SER A 895 28.04 -14.72 -17.26
C SER A 895 28.48 -14.75 -18.72
N GLY A 896 27.93 -13.84 -19.53
CA GLY A 896 28.20 -13.77 -20.97
C GLY A 896 27.71 -12.46 -21.58
N SER A 897 28.37 -11.99 -22.63
CA SER A 897 28.11 -10.68 -23.24
C SER A 897 26.97 -10.65 -24.28
N THR A 898 26.42 -11.80 -24.70
CA THR A 898 25.29 -11.94 -25.65
C THR A 898 24.43 -13.20 -25.38
N GLU A 899 23.22 -13.29 -25.98
CA GLU A 899 22.16 -14.31 -25.74
C GLU A 899 22.67 -15.73 -25.40
N GLY A 900 22.31 -16.27 -24.23
CA GLY A 900 22.51 -17.67 -23.85
C GLY A 900 21.19 -18.26 -23.35
N GLU A 901 20.97 -19.57 -23.55
CA GLU A 901 19.70 -20.24 -23.22
C GLU A 901 19.90 -21.29 -22.10
N LEU A 902 19.12 -21.16 -21.02
CA LEU A 902 19.12 -22.09 -19.89
C LEU A 902 17.81 -22.88 -19.86
N LEU A 903 17.89 -24.21 -19.97
CA LEU A 903 16.74 -25.12 -19.83
C LEU A 903 16.95 -26.06 -18.65
N ILE A 904 16.09 -25.95 -17.63
CA ILE A 904 16.14 -26.76 -16.41
C ILE A 904 14.87 -27.60 -16.30
N GLY A 905 15.02 -28.93 -16.28
CA GLY A 905 13.93 -29.87 -16.03
C GLY A 905 13.41 -29.86 -14.59
N SER A 906 14.32 -29.90 -13.59
CA SER A 906 13.99 -29.75 -12.17
C SER A 906 15.17 -29.24 -11.32
N ILE A 907 14.88 -28.48 -10.26
CA ILE A 907 15.86 -27.98 -9.26
C ILE A 907 15.47 -28.46 -7.86
N GLU A 908 16.46 -28.94 -7.10
CA GLU A 908 16.35 -29.19 -5.66
C GLU A 908 17.48 -28.44 -4.94
N ALA A 909 17.12 -27.37 -4.21
CA ALA A 909 18.08 -26.43 -3.61
C ALA A 909 17.85 -26.19 -2.10
N VAL A 910 18.94 -26.09 -1.36
CA VAL A 910 19.06 -25.60 0.03
C VAL A 910 19.48 -24.11 -0.04
N PRO A 911 19.10 -23.18 0.87
CA PRO A 911 19.17 -21.73 0.58
C PRO A 911 20.60 -21.23 0.30
N HIS A 912 20.88 -20.92 -0.97
CA HIS A 912 22.15 -20.41 -1.50
C HIS A 912 21.91 -19.52 -2.74
N VAL A 913 22.93 -18.79 -3.19
CA VAL A 913 22.82 -17.73 -4.21
C VAL A 913 22.90 -18.32 -5.62
N PHE A 914 21.97 -17.93 -6.48
CA PHE A 914 22.00 -18.20 -7.92
C PHE A 914 22.15 -16.87 -8.67
N GLU A 915 23.27 -16.69 -9.37
CA GLU A 915 23.55 -15.44 -10.09
C GLU A 915 23.61 -15.70 -11.60
N VAL A 916 22.75 -15.00 -12.35
CA VAL A 916 22.65 -15.10 -13.82
C VAL A 916 22.75 -13.70 -14.41
N THR A 917 23.81 -13.43 -15.15
CA THR A 917 24.10 -12.13 -15.75
C THR A 917 23.94 -12.17 -17.27
N THR A 918 22.80 -12.69 -17.76
CA THR A 918 22.50 -12.78 -19.21
C THR A 918 21.04 -12.37 -19.52
N ALA A 919 20.78 -12.00 -20.78
CA ALA A 919 19.57 -11.25 -21.18
C ALA A 919 18.27 -12.08 -21.40
N ASN A 920 18.29 -13.42 -21.40
CA ASN A 920 17.08 -14.23 -21.67
C ASN A 920 17.07 -15.57 -20.89
N VAL A 921 16.01 -15.82 -20.10
CA VAL A 921 15.71 -17.14 -19.49
C VAL A 921 14.39 -17.64 -20.08
N VAL A 922 14.38 -18.79 -20.77
CA VAL A 922 13.27 -19.17 -21.66
C VAL A 922 12.30 -20.21 -21.06
N ALA A 923 12.69 -21.12 -20.15
CA ALA A 923 11.73 -22.01 -19.47
C ALA A 923 12.24 -22.69 -18.19
N LEU A 924 11.39 -22.71 -17.15
CA LEU A 924 11.57 -23.48 -15.91
C LEU A 924 10.30 -24.34 -15.74
N GLU A 925 10.40 -25.66 -15.96
CA GLU A 925 9.20 -26.52 -16.00
C GLU A 925 8.69 -26.94 -14.60
N TYR A 926 9.58 -27.19 -13.63
CA TYR A 926 9.21 -27.54 -12.24
C TYR A 926 10.25 -27.05 -11.20
N LEU A 927 9.79 -26.35 -10.16
CA LEU A 927 10.61 -25.96 -8.99
C LEU A 927 10.07 -26.65 -7.73
N THR A 928 10.91 -27.43 -7.04
CA THR A 928 10.54 -28.08 -5.77
C THR A 928 11.50 -27.60 -4.68
N VAL A 929 11.00 -26.79 -3.75
CA VAL A 929 11.77 -26.34 -2.58
C VAL A 929 11.37 -27.19 -1.38
N GLU A 930 12.13 -28.24 -1.08
CA GLU A 930 11.94 -29.00 0.17
C GLU A 930 12.74 -28.35 1.30
N ASN A 931 12.04 -27.62 2.18
CA ASN A 931 12.62 -27.17 3.44
C ASN A 931 12.48 -28.29 4.48
N SER A 932 13.58 -28.99 4.78
CA SER A 932 13.59 -29.99 5.85
C SER A 932 13.55 -29.40 7.27
N ASN A 933 13.45 -28.06 7.45
CA ASN A 933 13.52 -27.39 8.75
C ASN A 933 12.65 -26.12 8.92
N ALA A 934 11.37 -26.10 8.52
CA ALA A 934 10.47 -24.99 8.89
C ALA A 934 9.09 -25.45 9.41
N ASP A 935 8.89 -25.27 10.71
CA ASP A 935 7.69 -25.58 11.48
C ASP A 935 6.55 -24.54 11.32
N ASN A 936 6.59 -23.66 10.30
CA ASN A 936 5.58 -22.64 10.07
C ASN A 936 5.30 -22.46 8.58
N GLY A 937 4.15 -22.96 8.12
CA GLY A 937 3.73 -22.98 6.72
C GLY A 937 3.41 -21.61 6.11
N MET A 938 4.45 -20.85 5.73
CA MET A 938 4.33 -19.78 4.74
C MET A 938 5.01 -20.20 3.43
N PRO A 939 4.35 -20.06 2.27
CA PRO A 939 5.02 -20.19 0.98
C PRO A 939 5.99 -19.00 0.80
N LEU A 940 7.27 -19.29 0.54
CA LEU A 940 8.24 -18.28 0.14
C LEU A 940 7.99 -17.92 -1.34
N ALA A 941 7.80 -16.63 -1.64
CA ALA A 941 7.72 -16.14 -3.00
C ALA A 941 9.11 -15.72 -3.50
N PRO A 942 9.48 -15.98 -4.77
CA PRO A 942 10.72 -15.45 -5.34
C PRO A 942 10.71 -13.92 -5.32
N LEU A 943 11.80 -13.32 -4.80
CA LEU A 943 12.04 -11.88 -4.87
C LEU A 943 12.86 -11.58 -6.12
N PHE A 944 12.34 -10.68 -6.96
CA PHE A 944 13.00 -10.22 -8.18
C PHE A 944 13.62 -8.84 -7.96
N SER A 945 14.88 -8.69 -8.35
CA SER A 945 15.60 -7.42 -8.31
C SER A 945 16.41 -7.29 -9.59
N THR A 946 16.12 -6.27 -10.40
CA THR A 946 17.00 -5.83 -11.48
C THR A 946 17.87 -4.69 -11.00
N ASP A 947 19.18 -4.82 -11.16
CA ASP A 947 20.10 -3.74 -10.81
C ASP A 947 20.14 -2.67 -11.92
N LEU A 948 20.80 -1.54 -11.63
CA LEU A 948 20.94 -0.41 -12.55
C LEU A 948 21.76 -0.74 -13.82
N GLY A 949 22.34 -1.95 -13.92
CA GLY A 949 23.05 -2.47 -15.08
C GLY A 949 22.22 -3.43 -15.94
N GLY A 950 20.96 -3.71 -15.57
CA GLY A 950 20.08 -4.63 -16.31
C GLY A 950 20.25 -6.11 -15.95
N ASN A 951 21.04 -6.45 -14.91
CA ASN A 951 21.20 -7.83 -14.47
C ASN A 951 19.99 -8.29 -13.65
N THR A 952 19.54 -9.53 -13.86
CA THR A 952 18.40 -10.11 -13.12
C THR A 952 18.90 -10.98 -11.97
N HIS A 953 18.66 -10.55 -10.73
CA HIS A 953 19.05 -11.28 -9.53
C HIS A 953 17.88 -12.11 -8.98
N TRP A 954 18.11 -13.39 -8.68
CA TRP A 954 17.11 -14.30 -8.09
C TRP A 954 17.48 -14.63 -6.64
N PHE A 955 16.67 -14.15 -5.69
CA PHE A 955 16.86 -14.44 -4.27
C PHE A 955 15.83 -15.44 -3.76
N PHE A 956 16.28 -16.56 -3.22
CA PHE A 956 15.43 -17.58 -2.60
C PHE A 956 15.77 -17.72 -1.10
N GLY A 957 15.09 -16.92 -0.27
CA GLY A 957 15.29 -16.90 1.19
C GLY A 957 14.27 -16.02 1.92
N SER A 958 14.29 -16.02 3.26
CA SER A 958 13.55 -15.04 4.07
C SER A 958 14.03 -13.62 3.73
N PRO A 959 13.14 -12.62 3.64
CA PRO A 959 13.50 -11.24 3.31
C PRO A 959 14.53 -10.64 4.25
#